data_AF-A0A3D2BCZ5-F1
#
_entry.id   AF-A0A3D2BCZ5-F1
#
_cell.length_a   1.000
_cell.length_b   1.000
_cell.length_c   1.000
_cell.angle_alpha   90.00
_cell.angle_beta   90.00
_cell.angle_gamma   90.00
#
_symmetry.space_group_name_H-M   'P 1'
#
loop_
_entity.id
_entity.type
_entity.pdbx_description
1 polymer ?
#
loop_
_entity_poly.entity_id
_entity_poly.type
_entity_poly.pdbx_seq_one_letter_code
_entity_poly.pdbx_strand_id
1 'polypeptide(L)'
;MRQKPPRQPRAETQAPGWTAAELEKLPGSVWYNRPDAGWCATDIVLFHDKAQPGHPCLFVAIDPDTWHKGSGNTGVYAGWDDTHLSLPRHASRYCGAIVQRKVDGLPPDFPQLVVGNSYQALLWLAEEARRRLDGKLVAITGTVGKTSTKEMLNSILTKHMSVVASRGNHNTRTGASITLARAVCNPQAVVMEVAISALWMRNGGIGPRIKPHIVIITEIGLTQVGRSVTSLDDVARFKARISHGLIPGGYAILNRDMASYHTVAASVTRDGARIISYGFDADADVRITAFTQNANGSLITLSLRQQSLNYRLAVPGKGAALNSVASLIAADLLGVSLAEIVASLETWRSDDQHMGISALPLPGGGAVTLIDDSYNAEYLSMLNAFEVAAQRAQEGGGRVIALLGRIINLGDRSAAIHRSLAQPLLAAGCQQAFLHGDEMCALHDALPEEVRSGHFSTAEALVEAAAPALRDGDIVLVKGSVRNSDFRRVVGLLKRRLTASPALAKGQTARLLMNLTTGETRLSEQGDSAFAPTYLSQLLLAVCLAERLLAKKRDLDTPVEMHGIAAHVLQGNPALGLQRGSTATVKSLVQGMLIHNACDAAIHLAETLAGSSAEALKALRSLVDQLEMRHTHINNVSGRPRPGQRTTLTDIARLMHHFQLRYPHWLTWLGEHEAAIGERVYRKSGNLHSNGSAWGQFCAGRWGVALQWIAGELWL
;
A
#
# COMPACT_ATOMS: atom_id res chain seq x y z
N MET A 1 -32.52 -43.20 13.25
CA MET A 1 -33.05 -43.64 11.94
C MET A 1 -31.98 -44.45 11.23
N ARG A 2 -32.32 -45.63 10.68
CA ARG A 2 -31.37 -46.59 10.07
C ARG A 2 -30.53 -45.92 8.98
N GLN A 3 -29.20 -45.92 9.15
CA GLN A 3 -28.23 -45.39 8.19
C GLN A 3 -28.24 -46.24 6.92
N LYS A 4 -28.45 -45.61 5.76
CA LYS A 4 -28.11 -46.21 4.46
C LYS A 4 -26.58 -46.28 4.34
N PRO A 5 -26.02 -47.29 3.65
CA PRO A 5 -24.58 -47.39 3.47
C PRO A 5 -24.05 -46.18 2.69
N PRO A 6 -22.81 -45.73 2.95
CA PRO A 6 -22.20 -44.67 2.17
C PRO A 6 -22.06 -45.11 0.71
N ARG A 7 -22.49 -44.26 -0.23
CA ARG A 7 -22.16 -44.42 -1.66
C ARG A 7 -20.64 -44.44 -1.81
N GLN A 8 -20.11 -45.43 -2.53
CA GLN A 8 -18.70 -45.49 -2.89
C GLN A 8 -18.26 -44.17 -3.56
N PRO A 9 -17.03 -43.68 -3.30
CA PRO A 9 -16.50 -42.52 -4.00
C PRO A 9 -16.42 -42.84 -5.50
N ARG A 10 -17.03 -42.00 -6.34
CA ARG A 10 -16.70 -42.01 -7.77
C ARG A 10 -15.22 -41.65 -7.88
N ALA A 11 -14.45 -42.44 -8.64
CA ALA A 11 -13.07 -42.12 -8.99
C ALA A 11 -12.96 -40.66 -9.47
N GLU A 12 -11.93 -39.95 -9.00
CA GLU A 12 -11.62 -38.56 -9.32
C GLU A 12 -11.27 -38.39 -10.81
N THR A 13 -12.28 -38.35 -11.68
CA THR A 13 -12.14 -37.70 -12.98
C THR A 13 -12.46 -36.23 -12.80
N GLN A 14 -11.43 -35.39 -12.59
CA GLN A 14 -11.59 -33.94 -12.67
C GLN A 14 -12.27 -33.60 -14.01
N ALA A 15 -13.37 -32.86 -13.96
CA ALA A 15 -14.07 -32.45 -15.18
C ALA A 15 -13.11 -31.60 -16.04
N PRO A 16 -12.95 -31.89 -17.35
CA PRO A 16 -11.85 -31.38 -18.16
C PRO A 16 -11.91 -29.88 -18.52
N GLY A 17 -12.79 -29.09 -17.89
CA GLY A 17 -13.07 -27.71 -18.26
C GLY A 17 -14.04 -27.58 -19.44
N TRP A 18 -14.01 -26.44 -20.12
CA TRP A 18 -14.80 -26.17 -21.33
C TRP A 18 -14.13 -26.79 -22.56
N THR A 19 -14.85 -27.62 -23.31
CA THR A 19 -14.35 -28.19 -24.58
C THR A 19 -14.97 -27.50 -25.78
N ALA A 20 -14.33 -27.62 -26.95
CA ALA A 20 -14.84 -27.03 -28.19
C ALA A 20 -16.26 -27.51 -28.54
N ALA A 21 -16.51 -28.81 -28.39
CA ALA A 21 -17.81 -29.43 -28.64
C ALA A 21 -18.91 -29.01 -27.65
N GLU A 22 -18.53 -28.64 -26.42
CA GLU A 22 -19.48 -28.10 -25.46
C GLU A 22 -19.86 -26.66 -25.80
N LEU A 23 -18.88 -25.86 -26.20
CA LEU A 23 -19.11 -24.48 -26.59
C LEU A 23 -19.95 -24.36 -27.87
N GLU A 24 -19.90 -25.34 -28.77
CA GLU A 24 -20.78 -25.44 -29.96
C GLU A 24 -22.27 -25.52 -29.60
N LYS A 25 -22.63 -25.89 -28.37
CA LYS A 25 -24.02 -25.89 -27.89
C LYS A 25 -24.57 -24.49 -27.69
N LEU A 26 -23.72 -23.45 -27.71
CA LEU A 26 -24.18 -22.06 -27.69
C LEU A 26 -25.00 -21.77 -28.95
N PRO A 27 -26.23 -21.26 -28.82
CA PRO A 27 -27.11 -21.03 -29.96
C PRO A 27 -26.49 -20.10 -31.01
N GLY A 28 -26.47 -20.55 -32.27
CA GLY A 28 -25.93 -19.79 -33.40
C GLY A 28 -24.43 -19.56 -33.35
N SER A 29 -23.70 -20.35 -32.55
CA SER A 29 -22.25 -20.23 -32.44
C SER A 29 -21.53 -20.85 -33.65
N VAL A 30 -20.47 -20.21 -34.12
CA VAL A 30 -19.66 -20.68 -35.24
C VAL A 30 -18.17 -20.51 -34.90
N TRP A 31 -17.40 -21.59 -35.02
CA TRP A 31 -15.95 -21.51 -34.92
C TRP A 31 -15.35 -20.96 -36.22
N TYR A 32 -14.57 -19.90 -36.13
CA TYR A 32 -13.75 -19.43 -37.26
C TYR A 32 -12.49 -20.30 -37.41
N ASN A 33 -11.79 -20.51 -36.29
CA ASN A 33 -10.69 -21.47 -36.16
C ASN A 33 -11.11 -22.48 -35.08
N ARG A 34 -11.56 -23.65 -35.49
CA ARG A 34 -11.99 -24.68 -34.54
C ARG A 34 -10.77 -25.38 -33.97
N PRO A 35 -10.59 -25.43 -32.65
CA PRO A 35 -9.46 -26.12 -32.06
C PRO A 35 -9.63 -27.65 -32.10
N ASP A 36 -8.53 -28.37 -31.89
CA ASP A 36 -8.50 -29.84 -31.90
C ASP A 36 -9.34 -30.45 -30.78
N ALA A 37 -9.66 -31.74 -30.90
CA ALA A 37 -10.52 -32.46 -29.94
C ALA A 37 -9.97 -32.48 -28.49
N GLY A 38 -8.64 -32.37 -28.32
CA GLY A 38 -7.98 -32.31 -27.01
C GLY A 38 -7.96 -30.91 -26.37
N TRP A 39 -8.43 -29.88 -27.08
CA TRP A 39 -8.46 -28.52 -26.56
C TRP A 39 -9.46 -28.37 -25.43
N CYS A 40 -9.03 -27.72 -24.36
CA CYS A 40 -9.89 -27.35 -23.24
C CYS A 40 -9.50 -26.00 -22.64
N ALA A 41 -10.49 -25.30 -22.08
CA ALA A 41 -10.28 -24.12 -21.26
C ALA A 41 -10.75 -24.39 -19.83
N THR A 42 -9.84 -24.29 -18.87
CA THR A 42 -10.12 -24.53 -17.45
C THR A 42 -10.43 -23.24 -16.69
N ASP A 43 -10.23 -22.09 -17.33
CA ASP A 43 -10.53 -20.77 -16.78
C ASP A 43 -11.18 -19.85 -17.82
N ILE A 44 -11.83 -18.78 -17.37
CA ILE A 44 -12.50 -17.82 -18.25
C ILE A 44 -12.40 -16.40 -17.69
N VAL A 45 -12.20 -15.40 -18.57
CA VAL A 45 -12.04 -14.00 -18.17
C VAL A 45 -12.73 -13.02 -19.13
N LEU A 46 -13.03 -11.83 -18.62
CA LEU A 46 -13.55 -10.67 -19.37
C LEU A 46 -12.50 -9.57 -19.55
N PHE A 47 -11.44 -9.59 -18.73
CA PHE A 47 -10.40 -8.56 -18.69
C PHE A 47 -9.01 -9.22 -18.62
N HIS A 48 -8.05 -8.66 -19.37
CA HIS A 48 -6.73 -9.25 -19.55
C HIS A 48 -5.85 -9.22 -18.29
N ASP A 49 -6.08 -8.28 -17.39
CA ASP A 49 -5.41 -8.16 -16.10
C ASP A 49 -5.85 -9.25 -15.10
N LYS A 50 -6.90 -10.02 -15.44
CA LYS A 50 -7.41 -11.13 -14.62
C LYS A 50 -7.02 -12.52 -15.12
N ALA A 51 -6.28 -12.60 -16.23
CA ALA A 51 -5.77 -13.85 -16.78
C ALA A 51 -4.52 -14.31 -16.02
N GLN A 52 -4.46 -15.59 -15.65
CA GLN A 52 -3.27 -16.19 -15.05
C GLN A 52 -2.35 -16.73 -16.16
N PRO A 53 -1.05 -16.35 -16.19
CA PRO A 53 -0.10 -16.90 -17.15
C PRO A 53 -0.02 -18.43 -17.07
N GLY A 54 0.06 -19.11 -18.21
CA GLY A 54 0.29 -20.56 -18.27
C GLY A 54 -0.94 -21.45 -18.05
N HIS A 55 -2.13 -20.88 -17.80
CA HIS A 55 -3.38 -21.64 -17.69
C HIS A 55 -4.22 -21.55 -18.97
N PRO A 56 -4.85 -22.65 -19.44
CA PRO A 56 -5.78 -22.62 -20.57
C PRO A 56 -7.00 -21.76 -20.26
N CYS A 57 -6.95 -20.49 -20.65
CA CYS A 57 -7.95 -19.48 -20.33
C CYS A 57 -8.72 -19.03 -21.58
N LEU A 58 -10.04 -19.03 -21.50
CA LEU A 58 -10.93 -18.52 -22.54
C LEU A 58 -11.24 -17.05 -22.30
N PHE A 59 -11.11 -16.20 -23.33
CA PHE A 59 -11.52 -14.80 -23.25
C PHE A 59 -12.96 -14.63 -23.75
N VAL A 60 -13.80 -13.87 -23.04
CA VAL A 60 -15.13 -13.49 -23.52
C VAL A 60 -15.14 -12.00 -23.84
N ALA A 61 -15.22 -11.68 -25.12
CA ALA A 61 -15.32 -10.31 -25.59
C ALA A 61 -16.78 -9.85 -25.63
N ILE A 62 -17.07 -8.67 -25.08
CA ILE A 62 -18.42 -8.09 -25.01
C ILE A 62 -18.33 -6.62 -25.36
N ASP A 63 -19.11 -6.19 -26.37
CA ASP A 63 -19.26 -4.77 -26.71
C ASP A 63 -20.13 -4.03 -25.69
N PRO A 64 -20.06 -2.68 -25.65
CA PRO A 64 -20.82 -1.89 -24.69
C PRO A 64 -22.33 -2.12 -24.80
N ASP A 65 -22.92 -2.10 -25.99
CA ASP A 65 -24.39 -2.21 -26.15
C ASP A 65 -24.94 -3.53 -25.63
N THR A 66 -24.24 -4.61 -25.95
CA THR A 66 -24.59 -5.97 -25.54
C THR A 66 -24.43 -6.14 -24.04
N TRP A 67 -23.35 -5.57 -23.47
CA TRP A 67 -23.18 -5.55 -22.03
C TRP A 67 -24.24 -4.71 -21.33
N HIS A 68 -24.62 -3.54 -21.85
CA HIS A 68 -25.66 -2.71 -21.25
C HIS A 68 -27.03 -3.40 -21.26
N LYS A 69 -27.42 -3.98 -22.40
CA LYS A 69 -28.69 -4.71 -22.55
C LYS A 69 -28.73 -5.94 -21.64
N GLY A 70 -27.65 -6.72 -21.62
CA GLY A 70 -27.59 -7.96 -20.84
C GLY A 70 -27.41 -7.72 -19.34
N SER A 71 -26.52 -6.80 -18.97
CA SER A 71 -26.29 -6.45 -17.59
C SER A 71 -27.42 -5.62 -17.02
N GLY A 72 -28.12 -4.77 -17.77
CA GLY A 72 -29.11 -3.84 -17.22
C GLY A 72 -28.54 -2.94 -16.11
N ASN A 73 -27.23 -2.66 -16.13
CA ASN A 73 -26.63 -1.67 -15.25
C ASN A 73 -26.88 -0.27 -15.80
N THR A 74 -27.14 0.67 -14.90
CA THR A 74 -27.47 2.07 -15.24
C THR A 74 -26.72 3.04 -14.33
N GLY A 75 -26.65 4.32 -14.72
CA GLY A 75 -26.04 5.38 -13.93
C GLY A 75 -24.54 5.14 -13.69
N VAL A 76 -24.08 5.30 -12.46
CA VAL A 76 -22.66 5.14 -12.08
C VAL A 76 -22.09 3.73 -12.28
N TYR A 77 -22.93 2.74 -12.58
CA TYR A 77 -22.52 1.36 -12.86
C TYR A 77 -22.52 1.03 -14.36
N ALA A 78 -22.72 1.99 -15.26
CA ALA A 78 -22.86 1.77 -16.70
C ALA A 78 -21.53 1.74 -17.48
N GLY A 79 -20.38 2.08 -16.88
CA GLY A 79 -19.11 2.10 -17.61
C GLY A 79 -18.69 0.72 -18.13
N TRP A 80 -18.53 0.58 -19.45
CA TRP A 80 -18.00 -0.62 -20.11
C TRP A 80 -17.32 -0.28 -21.43
N ASP A 81 -16.05 -0.66 -21.57
CA ASP A 81 -15.28 -0.51 -22.81
C ASP A 81 -15.47 -1.73 -23.70
N ASP A 82 -15.36 -1.57 -25.02
CA ASP A 82 -15.40 -2.70 -25.95
C ASP A 82 -14.18 -3.60 -25.77
N THR A 83 -14.39 -4.76 -25.14
CA THR A 83 -13.28 -5.67 -24.80
C THR A 83 -12.72 -6.41 -26.01
N HIS A 84 -13.42 -6.40 -27.17
CA HIS A 84 -12.90 -6.95 -28.44
C HIS A 84 -11.60 -6.25 -28.85
N LEU A 85 -11.49 -4.93 -28.60
CA LEU A 85 -10.34 -4.12 -29.00
C LEU A 85 -9.06 -4.48 -28.23
N SER A 86 -9.20 -5.12 -27.07
CA SER A 86 -8.07 -5.54 -26.23
C SER A 86 -7.51 -6.91 -26.61
N LEU A 87 -8.29 -7.74 -27.31
CA LEU A 87 -7.95 -9.14 -27.56
C LEU A 87 -6.66 -9.31 -28.40
N PRO A 88 -6.44 -8.58 -29.51
CA PRO A 88 -5.21 -8.72 -30.31
C PRO A 88 -3.92 -8.45 -29.53
N ARG A 89 -3.95 -7.46 -28.62
CA ARG A 89 -2.77 -7.07 -27.81
C ARG A 89 -2.40 -8.11 -26.75
N HIS A 90 -3.30 -9.04 -26.43
CA HIS A 90 -3.16 -9.96 -25.32
C HIS A 90 -3.46 -11.43 -25.70
N ALA A 91 -3.54 -11.74 -27.00
CA ALA A 91 -3.96 -13.05 -27.51
C ALA A 91 -3.14 -14.22 -26.94
N SER A 92 -1.84 -14.02 -26.74
CA SER A 92 -0.93 -15.03 -26.19
C SER A 92 -1.27 -15.48 -24.76
N ARG A 93 -2.17 -14.78 -24.06
CA ARG A 93 -2.65 -15.15 -22.72
C ARG A 93 -3.81 -16.15 -22.73
N TYR A 94 -4.38 -16.43 -23.90
CA TYR A 94 -5.62 -17.18 -24.02
C TYR A 94 -5.45 -18.39 -24.92
N CYS A 95 -6.17 -19.46 -24.62
CA CYS A 95 -6.26 -20.62 -25.51
C CYS A 95 -7.36 -20.45 -26.58
N GLY A 96 -8.15 -19.38 -26.51
CA GLY A 96 -9.18 -19.02 -27.48
C GLY A 96 -10.04 -17.85 -26.98
N ALA A 97 -11.04 -17.47 -27.77
CA ALA A 97 -12.01 -16.45 -27.38
C ALA A 97 -13.44 -16.74 -27.86
N ILE A 98 -14.43 -16.31 -27.06
CA ILE A 98 -15.81 -16.12 -27.48
C ILE A 98 -15.99 -14.64 -27.84
N VAL A 99 -16.42 -14.37 -29.05
CA VAL A 99 -16.50 -13.01 -29.62
C VAL A 99 -17.85 -12.81 -30.31
N GLN A 100 -18.31 -11.56 -30.41
CA GLN A 100 -19.57 -11.26 -31.11
C GLN A 100 -19.41 -11.16 -32.62
N ARG A 101 -18.17 -10.93 -33.04
CA ARG A 101 -17.75 -10.76 -34.42
C ARG A 101 -16.32 -11.28 -34.53
N LYS A 102 -15.94 -11.73 -35.73
CA LYS A 102 -14.55 -12.09 -36.02
C LYS A 102 -13.63 -10.92 -35.66
N VAL A 103 -12.56 -11.19 -34.91
CA VAL A 103 -11.53 -10.22 -34.55
C VAL A 103 -10.28 -10.50 -35.39
N ASP A 104 -9.82 -9.50 -36.11
CA ASP A 104 -8.59 -9.57 -36.91
C ASP A 104 -7.34 -9.25 -36.06
N GLY A 105 -6.15 -9.51 -36.61
CA GLY A 105 -4.87 -9.27 -35.92
C GLY A 105 -4.53 -10.30 -34.83
N LEU A 106 -5.19 -11.46 -34.86
CA LEU A 106 -4.91 -12.62 -34.01
C LEU A 106 -4.01 -13.63 -34.76
N PRO A 107 -3.30 -14.52 -34.04
CA PRO A 107 -2.56 -15.61 -34.68
C PRO A 107 -3.46 -16.43 -35.63
N PRO A 108 -2.95 -16.92 -36.77
CA PRO A 108 -3.76 -17.58 -37.80
C PRO A 108 -4.65 -18.70 -37.29
N ASP A 109 -4.14 -19.52 -36.36
CA ASP A 109 -4.85 -20.68 -35.79
C ASP A 109 -5.54 -20.36 -34.44
N PHE A 110 -5.62 -19.09 -34.04
CA PHE A 110 -6.19 -18.71 -32.74
C PHE A 110 -7.69 -19.05 -32.69
N PRO A 111 -8.16 -19.88 -31.75
CA PRO A 111 -9.56 -20.28 -31.71
C PRO A 111 -10.52 -19.12 -31.40
N GLN A 112 -11.48 -18.90 -32.29
CA GLN A 112 -12.52 -17.87 -32.13
C GLN A 112 -13.90 -18.49 -32.33
N LEU A 113 -14.71 -18.50 -31.27
CA LEU A 113 -16.12 -18.85 -31.33
C LEU A 113 -16.94 -17.57 -31.48
N VAL A 114 -17.52 -17.36 -32.65
CA VAL A 114 -18.40 -16.22 -32.92
C VAL A 114 -19.81 -16.55 -32.45
N VAL A 115 -20.41 -15.67 -31.65
CA VAL A 115 -21.77 -15.80 -31.12
C VAL A 115 -22.57 -14.52 -31.37
N GLY A 116 -23.89 -14.63 -31.52
CA GLY A 116 -24.74 -13.44 -31.71
C GLY A 116 -24.82 -12.52 -30.48
N ASN A 117 -24.59 -13.06 -29.27
CA ASN A 117 -24.64 -12.29 -28.02
C ASN A 117 -23.71 -12.90 -26.96
N SER A 118 -22.54 -12.29 -26.74
CA SER A 118 -21.55 -12.77 -25.76
C SER A 118 -22.01 -12.67 -24.31
N TYR A 119 -22.93 -11.74 -23.98
CA TYR A 119 -23.47 -11.68 -22.62
C TYR A 119 -24.39 -12.88 -22.34
N GLN A 120 -25.22 -13.26 -23.31
CA GLN A 120 -26.04 -14.46 -23.20
C GLN A 120 -25.18 -15.73 -23.16
N ALA A 121 -24.08 -15.76 -23.92
CA ALA A 121 -23.10 -16.84 -23.83
C ALA A 121 -22.49 -16.94 -22.42
N LEU A 122 -22.11 -15.80 -21.81
CA LEU A 122 -21.62 -15.77 -20.43
C LEU A 122 -22.65 -16.31 -19.42
N LEU A 123 -23.93 -15.95 -19.57
CA LEU A 123 -25.00 -16.48 -18.71
C LEU A 123 -25.16 -18.00 -18.88
N TRP A 124 -25.13 -18.48 -20.11
CA TRP A 124 -25.21 -19.92 -20.40
C TRP A 124 -24.04 -20.68 -19.77
N LEU A 125 -22.82 -20.17 -19.89
CA LEU A 125 -21.62 -20.78 -19.27
C LEU A 125 -21.74 -20.81 -17.75
N ALA A 126 -22.25 -19.75 -17.13
CA ALA A 126 -22.48 -19.71 -15.70
C ALA A 126 -23.53 -20.75 -15.25
N GLU A 127 -24.64 -20.86 -15.98
CA GLU A 127 -25.71 -21.82 -15.68
C GLU A 127 -25.24 -23.28 -15.85
N GLU A 128 -24.49 -23.56 -16.91
CA GLU A 128 -23.95 -24.90 -17.18
C GLU A 128 -22.87 -25.29 -16.16
N ALA A 129 -21.96 -24.38 -15.80
CA ALA A 129 -21.01 -24.62 -14.73
C ALA A 129 -21.72 -24.86 -13.39
N ARG A 130 -22.77 -24.11 -13.08
CA ARG A 130 -23.56 -24.35 -11.86
C ARG A 130 -24.28 -25.69 -11.86
N ARG A 131 -24.77 -26.14 -13.02
CA ARG A 131 -25.43 -27.44 -13.19
C ARG A 131 -24.47 -28.60 -12.96
N ARG A 132 -23.20 -28.45 -13.35
CA ARG A 132 -22.12 -29.42 -13.12
C ARG A 132 -21.56 -29.41 -11.69
N LEU A 133 -21.73 -28.30 -10.98
CA LEU A 133 -21.13 -28.11 -9.66
C LEU A 133 -21.79 -29.00 -8.59
N ASP A 134 -21.03 -29.99 -8.13
CA ASP A 134 -21.31 -30.80 -6.93
C ASP A 134 -20.81 -30.12 -5.64
N GLY A 135 -19.83 -29.22 -5.79
CA GLY A 135 -19.25 -28.43 -4.72
C GLY A 135 -20.21 -27.44 -4.05
N LYS A 136 -19.75 -26.86 -2.95
CA LYS A 136 -20.52 -25.92 -2.14
C LYS A 136 -20.23 -24.47 -2.53
N LEU A 137 -21.28 -23.66 -2.63
CA LEU A 137 -21.17 -22.24 -2.98
C LEU A 137 -21.49 -21.38 -1.77
N VAL A 138 -20.56 -20.51 -1.40
CA VAL A 138 -20.69 -19.49 -0.37
C VAL A 138 -20.83 -18.13 -1.05
N ALA A 139 -21.94 -17.43 -0.80
CA ALA A 139 -22.18 -16.09 -1.35
C ALA A 139 -22.15 -15.04 -0.25
N ILE A 140 -21.34 -14.01 -0.41
CA ILE A 140 -21.03 -13.03 0.64
C ILE A 140 -21.50 -11.65 0.19
N THR A 141 -22.33 -10.99 1.00
CA THR A 141 -22.71 -9.58 0.82
C THR A 141 -22.67 -8.81 2.13
N GLY A 142 -22.84 -7.50 2.02
CA GLY A 142 -22.71 -6.56 3.14
C GLY A 142 -22.35 -5.16 2.66
N THR A 143 -22.51 -4.16 3.52
CA THR A 143 -22.02 -2.80 3.23
C THR A 143 -20.49 -2.77 3.32
N VAL A 144 -19.93 -3.27 4.43
CA VAL A 144 -18.47 -3.43 4.66
C VAL A 144 -18.15 -4.90 4.97
N GLY A 145 -16.89 -5.33 4.82
CA GLY A 145 -16.41 -6.65 5.26
C GLY A 145 -16.48 -7.78 4.23
N LYS A 146 -17.16 -7.57 3.09
CA LYS A 146 -17.32 -8.57 2.02
C LYS A 146 -15.98 -9.16 1.52
N THR A 147 -15.09 -8.28 1.06
CA THR A 147 -13.83 -8.65 0.43
C THR A 147 -12.89 -9.34 1.41
N SER A 148 -12.74 -8.77 2.62
CA SER A 148 -11.95 -9.37 3.70
C SER A 148 -12.49 -10.75 4.12
N THR A 149 -13.81 -10.91 4.27
CA THR A 149 -14.42 -12.20 4.60
C THR A 149 -14.19 -13.23 3.49
N LYS A 150 -14.31 -12.82 2.23
CA LYS A 150 -14.03 -13.66 1.05
C LYS A 150 -12.55 -14.09 1.02
N GLU A 151 -11.62 -13.18 1.30
CA GLU A 151 -10.17 -13.46 1.33
C GLU A 151 -9.76 -14.36 2.49
N MET A 152 -10.25 -14.10 3.71
CA MET A 152 -10.02 -14.96 4.87
C MET A 152 -10.56 -16.37 4.59
N LEU A 153 -11.80 -16.48 4.10
CA LEU A 153 -12.40 -17.78 3.76
C LEU A 153 -11.63 -18.50 2.64
N ASN A 154 -11.25 -17.79 1.58
CA ASN A 154 -10.48 -18.37 0.49
C ASN A 154 -9.09 -18.85 0.95
N SER A 155 -8.42 -18.11 1.84
CA SER A 155 -7.13 -18.47 2.43
C SER A 155 -7.21 -19.72 3.29
N ILE A 156 -8.30 -19.87 4.06
CA ILE A 156 -8.60 -21.10 4.80
C ILE A 156 -8.82 -22.24 3.80
N LEU A 157 -9.81 -22.14 2.91
CA LEU A 157 -10.27 -23.26 2.10
C LEU A 157 -9.24 -23.77 1.08
N THR A 158 -8.45 -22.88 0.45
CA THR A 158 -7.51 -23.26 -0.63
C THR A 158 -6.41 -24.21 -0.14
N LYS A 159 -6.13 -24.25 1.16
CA LYS A 159 -5.17 -25.20 1.75
C LYS A 159 -5.71 -26.62 1.87
N HIS A 160 -7.03 -26.80 1.85
CA HIS A 160 -7.69 -28.08 2.17
C HIS A 160 -8.56 -28.63 1.04
N MET A 161 -8.92 -27.81 0.05
CA MET A 161 -9.81 -28.22 -1.04
C MET A 161 -9.62 -27.35 -2.29
N SER A 162 -10.14 -27.81 -3.42
CA SER A 162 -10.19 -27.02 -4.66
C SER A 162 -11.23 -25.89 -4.54
N VAL A 163 -10.81 -24.65 -4.80
CA VAL A 163 -11.63 -23.44 -4.62
C VAL A 163 -11.63 -22.57 -5.86
N VAL A 164 -12.80 -22.05 -6.23
CA VAL A 164 -12.94 -20.92 -7.15
C VAL A 164 -13.51 -19.72 -6.41
N ALA A 165 -12.76 -18.62 -6.34
CA ALA A 165 -13.21 -17.38 -5.70
C ALA A 165 -13.36 -16.20 -6.68
N SER A 166 -14.20 -15.23 -6.33
CA SER A 166 -14.31 -13.95 -7.03
C SER A 166 -12.95 -13.24 -7.11
N ARG A 167 -12.53 -12.83 -8.31
CA ARG A 167 -11.27 -12.08 -8.55
C ARG A 167 -11.51 -10.57 -8.48
N GLY A 168 -10.70 -9.86 -7.69
CA GLY A 168 -10.79 -8.40 -7.55
C GLY A 168 -12.21 -7.92 -7.23
N ASN A 169 -12.71 -6.96 -8.02
CA ASN A 169 -14.05 -6.37 -7.87
C ASN A 169 -15.15 -7.08 -8.69
N HIS A 170 -14.98 -8.36 -9.03
CA HIS A 170 -16.00 -9.18 -9.72
C HIS A 170 -17.19 -9.53 -8.80
N ASN A 171 -17.88 -8.51 -8.31
CA ASN A 171 -19.01 -8.59 -7.39
C ASN A 171 -20.34 -8.11 -7.98
N THR A 172 -20.31 -7.60 -9.22
CA THR A 172 -21.52 -7.28 -10.00
C THR A 172 -22.16 -8.55 -10.57
N ARG A 173 -23.31 -8.44 -11.24
CA ARG A 173 -23.95 -9.61 -11.89
C ARG A 173 -23.04 -10.26 -12.92
N THR A 174 -22.41 -9.44 -13.75
CA THR A 174 -21.43 -9.91 -14.73
C THR A 174 -20.24 -10.57 -14.02
N GLY A 175 -19.74 -9.97 -12.92
CA GLY A 175 -18.67 -10.52 -12.09
C GLY A 175 -19.01 -11.86 -11.41
N ALA A 176 -20.25 -12.00 -10.93
CA ALA A 176 -20.76 -13.23 -10.35
C ALA A 176 -20.92 -14.34 -11.41
N SER A 177 -21.46 -14.00 -12.59
CA SER A 177 -21.59 -14.94 -13.70
C SER A 177 -20.24 -15.47 -14.18
N ILE A 178 -19.23 -14.59 -14.34
CA ILE A 178 -17.89 -15.05 -14.73
C ILE A 178 -17.25 -15.91 -13.63
N THR A 179 -17.42 -15.57 -12.36
CA THR A 179 -16.92 -16.39 -11.25
C THR A 179 -17.57 -17.78 -11.25
N LEU A 180 -18.85 -17.87 -11.58
CA LEU A 180 -19.57 -19.14 -11.68
C LEU A 180 -19.13 -19.95 -12.91
N ALA A 181 -18.95 -19.32 -14.06
CA ALA A 181 -18.46 -19.97 -15.29
C ALA A 181 -17.05 -20.57 -15.12
N ARG A 182 -16.22 -20.00 -14.22
CA ARG A 182 -14.90 -20.55 -13.84
C ARG A 182 -14.99 -21.83 -13.01
N ALA A 183 -16.15 -22.15 -12.44
CA ALA A 183 -16.35 -23.38 -11.67
C ALA A 183 -16.60 -24.62 -12.56
N VAL A 184 -16.33 -24.54 -13.87
CA VAL A 184 -16.55 -25.63 -14.83
C VAL A 184 -15.78 -26.91 -14.49
N CYS A 185 -14.61 -26.80 -13.85
CA CYS A 185 -13.81 -27.94 -13.41
C CYS A 185 -14.34 -28.60 -12.12
N ASN A 186 -15.55 -28.24 -11.68
CA ASN A 186 -16.24 -28.77 -10.51
C ASN A 186 -15.41 -28.68 -9.20
N PRO A 187 -15.02 -27.46 -8.78
CA PRO A 187 -14.28 -27.29 -7.52
C PRO A 187 -15.14 -27.70 -6.32
N GLN A 188 -14.49 -28.12 -5.24
CA GLN A 188 -15.17 -28.50 -4.00
C GLN A 188 -15.87 -27.31 -3.34
N ALA A 189 -15.33 -26.10 -3.50
CA ALA A 189 -15.96 -24.87 -3.03
C ALA A 189 -15.91 -23.70 -4.04
N VAL A 190 -16.93 -22.86 -4.00
CA VAL A 190 -16.99 -21.58 -4.72
C VAL A 190 -17.25 -20.46 -3.72
N VAL A 191 -16.38 -19.46 -3.64
CA VAL A 191 -16.52 -18.31 -2.72
C VAL A 191 -16.78 -17.04 -3.54
N MET A 192 -18.01 -16.54 -3.47
CA MET A 192 -18.48 -15.45 -4.31
C MET A 192 -18.77 -14.19 -3.51
N GLU A 193 -18.13 -13.08 -3.88
CA GLU A 193 -18.53 -11.76 -3.42
C GLU A 193 -19.69 -11.22 -4.26
N VAL A 194 -20.73 -10.69 -3.61
CA VAL A 194 -21.93 -10.16 -4.28
C VAL A 194 -22.24 -8.75 -3.80
N ALA A 195 -22.16 -7.79 -4.71
CA ALA A 195 -22.53 -6.40 -4.49
C ALA A 195 -24.05 -6.21 -4.53
N ILE A 196 -24.53 -5.11 -3.94
CA ILE A 196 -25.96 -4.80 -3.92
C ILE A 196 -26.55 -4.57 -5.32
N SER A 197 -25.74 -4.09 -6.27
CA SER A 197 -26.11 -3.96 -7.69
C SER A 197 -26.44 -5.30 -8.35
N ALA A 198 -25.99 -6.43 -7.78
CA ALA A 198 -26.35 -7.76 -8.21
C ALA A 198 -27.66 -8.32 -7.62
N LEU A 199 -28.22 -7.61 -6.65
CA LEU A 199 -29.43 -8.01 -5.92
C LEU A 199 -30.64 -7.13 -6.26
N TRP A 200 -30.43 -5.98 -6.88
CA TRP A 200 -31.42 -4.90 -6.98
C TRP A 200 -32.53 -5.12 -8.03
N MET A 201 -32.31 -5.95 -9.06
CA MET A 201 -33.28 -6.15 -10.15
C MET A 201 -34.66 -6.61 -9.68
N ARG A 202 -35.71 -6.06 -10.30
CA ARG A 202 -37.11 -6.49 -10.13
C ARG A 202 -37.33 -7.97 -10.48
N ASN A 203 -36.56 -8.51 -11.43
CA ASN A 203 -36.73 -9.87 -11.95
C ASN A 203 -35.92 -10.93 -11.17
N GLY A 204 -35.45 -10.64 -9.95
CA GLY A 204 -34.97 -11.69 -9.02
C GLY A 204 -33.48 -11.72 -8.65
N GLY A 205 -32.67 -10.71 -9.01
CA GLY A 205 -31.25 -10.65 -8.64
C GLY A 205 -30.42 -11.85 -9.14
N ILE A 206 -29.18 -12.01 -8.63
CA ILE A 206 -28.29 -13.13 -9.03
C ILE A 206 -28.54 -14.43 -8.25
N GLY A 207 -29.20 -14.35 -7.09
CA GLY A 207 -29.42 -15.47 -6.15
C GLY A 207 -29.96 -16.75 -6.80
N PRO A 208 -31.09 -16.70 -7.54
CA PRO A 208 -31.66 -17.87 -8.22
C PRO A 208 -30.74 -18.56 -9.24
N ARG A 209 -29.76 -17.83 -9.79
CA ARG A 209 -28.76 -18.40 -10.72
C ARG A 209 -27.64 -19.10 -9.97
N ILE A 210 -27.07 -18.46 -8.93
CA ILE A 210 -25.91 -19.02 -8.22
C ILE A 210 -26.31 -20.15 -7.26
N LYS A 211 -27.56 -20.17 -6.78
CA LYS A 211 -28.11 -21.20 -5.89
C LYS A 211 -27.17 -21.53 -4.72
N PRO A 212 -26.94 -20.59 -3.80
CA PRO A 212 -25.92 -20.72 -2.77
C PRO A 212 -26.28 -21.79 -1.76
N HIS A 213 -25.24 -22.37 -1.15
CA HIS A 213 -25.35 -23.29 -0.02
C HIS A 213 -25.27 -22.56 1.31
N ILE A 214 -24.44 -21.52 1.35
CA ILE A 214 -24.24 -20.64 2.49
C ILE A 214 -24.33 -19.21 1.97
N VAL A 215 -25.11 -18.37 2.63
CA VAL A 215 -25.06 -16.91 2.44
C VAL A 215 -24.49 -16.25 3.68
N ILE A 216 -23.64 -15.25 3.49
CA ILE A 216 -23.08 -14.44 4.57
C ILE A 216 -23.50 -12.99 4.35
N ILE A 217 -24.10 -12.39 5.38
CA ILE A 217 -24.42 -10.96 5.39
C ILE A 217 -23.60 -10.34 6.53
N THR A 218 -22.53 -9.62 6.16
CA THR A 218 -21.51 -9.14 7.11
C THR A 218 -21.97 -7.90 7.88
N GLU A 219 -22.61 -6.95 7.20
CA GLU A 219 -23.01 -5.67 7.80
C GLU A 219 -24.09 -4.95 6.96
N ILE A 220 -24.97 -4.19 7.61
CA ILE A 220 -25.94 -3.29 6.97
C ILE A 220 -25.61 -1.84 7.33
N GLY A 221 -25.27 -1.05 6.33
CA GLY A 221 -25.04 0.39 6.47
C GLY A 221 -25.71 1.18 5.35
N LEU A 222 -25.91 2.47 5.59
CA LEU A 222 -26.48 3.39 4.60
C LEU A 222 -25.58 3.46 3.35
N THR A 223 -26.16 3.11 2.21
CA THR A 223 -25.57 3.27 0.86
C THR A 223 -26.71 3.62 -0.09
N GLN A 224 -26.57 4.57 -1.03
CA GLN A 224 -27.64 4.74 -2.03
C GLN A 224 -27.65 3.57 -3.01
N VAL A 225 -28.84 2.98 -3.17
CA VAL A 225 -29.15 2.09 -4.29
C VAL A 225 -30.39 2.62 -4.99
N GLY A 226 -30.18 3.63 -5.82
CA GLY A 226 -31.23 4.31 -6.57
C GLY A 226 -32.23 5.12 -5.73
N ARG A 227 -33.19 5.75 -6.41
CA ARG A 227 -34.17 6.67 -5.81
C ARG A 227 -35.16 6.01 -4.83
N SER A 228 -35.25 4.68 -4.81
CA SER A 228 -36.21 3.92 -4.00
C SER A 228 -35.66 3.37 -2.68
N VAL A 229 -34.37 3.52 -2.40
CA VAL A 229 -33.75 3.09 -1.12
C VAL A 229 -33.57 4.30 -0.23
N THR A 230 -34.39 4.39 0.82
CA THR A 230 -34.44 5.58 1.69
C THR A 230 -34.10 5.25 3.15
N SER A 231 -34.17 3.97 3.54
CA SER A 231 -33.93 3.50 4.91
C SER A 231 -32.87 2.39 4.99
N LEU A 232 -32.32 2.15 6.19
CA LEU A 232 -31.46 0.98 6.47
C LEU A 232 -32.22 -0.32 6.20
N ASP A 233 -33.50 -0.39 6.54
CA ASP A 233 -34.35 -1.55 6.30
C ASP A 233 -34.56 -1.84 4.81
N ASP A 234 -34.57 -0.82 3.94
CA ASP A 234 -34.55 -1.04 2.50
C ASP A 234 -33.26 -1.74 2.07
N VAL A 235 -32.11 -1.25 2.54
CA VAL A 235 -30.80 -1.87 2.26
C VAL A 235 -30.77 -3.30 2.79
N ALA A 236 -31.29 -3.54 4.00
CA ALA A 236 -31.42 -4.86 4.61
C ALA A 236 -32.24 -5.81 3.74
N ARG A 237 -33.44 -5.40 3.31
CA ARG A 237 -34.29 -6.19 2.41
C ARG A 237 -33.61 -6.48 1.07
N PHE A 238 -32.90 -5.51 0.49
CA PHE A 238 -32.18 -5.71 -0.77
C PHE A 238 -30.99 -6.67 -0.63
N LYS A 239 -30.18 -6.54 0.44
CA LYS A 239 -29.06 -7.45 0.68
C LYS A 239 -29.53 -8.85 1.02
N ALA A 240 -30.65 -8.98 1.76
CA ALA A 240 -31.25 -10.27 2.07
C ALA A 240 -31.67 -11.04 0.81
N ARG A 241 -31.95 -10.39 -0.33
CA ARG A 241 -32.26 -11.08 -1.61
C ARG A 241 -31.16 -12.02 -2.10
N ILE A 242 -29.95 -11.97 -1.53
CA ILE A 242 -28.92 -12.98 -1.77
C ILE A 242 -29.42 -14.41 -1.45
N SER A 243 -30.40 -14.57 -0.55
CA SER A 243 -31.01 -15.85 -0.20
C SER A 243 -32.16 -16.31 -1.10
N HIS A 244 -32.66 -15.49 -2.05
CA HIS A 244 -33.80 -15.88 -2.92
C HIS A 244 -33.57 -17.16 -3.75
N GLY A 245 -32.33 -17.63 -3.89
CA GLY A 245 -32.00 -18.91 -4.54
C GLY A 245 -31.36 -19.93 -3.61
N LEU A 246 -31.34 -19.69 -2.30
CA LEU A 246 -30.70 -20.58 -1.32
C LEU A 246 -31.24 -21.99 -1.50
N ILE A 247 -30.35 -22.99 -1.51
CA ILE A 247 -30.79 -24.37 -1.60
C ILE A 247 -31.64 -24.75 -0.37
N PRO A 248 -32.54 -25.74 -0.50
CA PRO A 248 -33.29 -26.24 0.66
C PRO A 248 -32.37 -26.66 1.81
N GLY A 249 -32.59 -26.10 3.00
CA GLY A 249 -31.77 -26.37 4.18
C GLY A 249 -30.40 -25.70 4.21
N GLY A 250 -30.14 -24.75 3.30
CA GLY A 250 -28.92 -23.94 3.31
C GLY A 250 -28.83 -23.02 4.53
N TYR A 251 -27.64 -22.45 4.75
CA TYR A 251 -27.35 -21.63 5.92
C TYR A 251 -27.27 -20.13 5.59
N ALA A 252 -27.70 -19.30 6.53
CA ALA A 252 -27.43 -17.86 6.54
C ALA A 252 -26.58 -17.51 7.77
N ILE A 253 -25.38 -17.02 7.53
CA ILE A 253 -24.45 -16.55 8.58
C ILE A 253 -24.62 -15.04 8.72
N LEU A 254 -25.11 -14.60 9.88
CA LEU A 254 -25.55 -13.21 10.11
C LEU A 254 -24.82 -12.58 11.30
N ASN A 255 -24.22 -11.40 11.09
CA ASN A 255 -23.70 -10.58 12.19
C ASN A 255 -24.86 -10.11 13.08
N ARG A 256 -24.96 -10.59 14.32
CA ARG A 256 -25.99 -10.22 15.28
C ARG A 256 -25.91 -8.75 15.68
N ASP A 257 -24.71 -8.18 15.66
CA ASP A 257 -24.45 -6.78 16.01
C ASP A 257 -24.88 -5.79 14.90
N MET A 258 -25.27 -6.29 13.72
CA MET A 258 -25.59 -5.44 12.56
C MET A 258 -26.87 -4.63 12.78
N ALA A 259 -26.94 -3.44 12.18
CA ALA A 259 -28.19 -2.71 12.11
C ALA A 259 -29.24 -3.50 11.29
N SER A 260 -30.51 -3.40 11.68
CA SER A 260 -31.62 -4.08 10.98
C SER A 260 -31.50 -5.62 10.93
N TYR A 261 -30.78 -6.23 11.89
CA TYR A 261 -30.61 -7.69 11.99
C TYR A 261 -31.94 -8.43 11.85
N HIS A 262 -32.98 -8.02 12.59
CA HIS A 262 -34.29 -8.70 12.57
C HIS A 262 -34.95 -8.68 11.18
N THR A 263 -34.81 -7.59 10.42
CA THR A 263 -35.31 -7.49 9.04
C THR A 263 -34.59 -8.45 8.10
N VAL A 264 -33.27 -8.58 8.26
CA VAL A 264 -32.46 -9.54 7.50
C VAL A 264 -32.84 -10.97 7.88
N ALA A 265 -32.85 -11.29 9.19
CA ALA A 265 -33.20 -12.60 9.72
C ALA A 265 -34.57 -13.06 9.22
N ALA A 266 -35.61 -12.23 9.36
CA ALA A 266 -36.95 -12.55 8.88
C ALA A 266 -37.00 -12.80 7.36
N SER A 267 -36.19 -12.09 6.58
CA SER A 267 -36.13 -12.26 5.12
C SER A 267 -35.46 -13.57 4.73
N VAL A 268 -34.29 -13.89 5.30
CA VAL A 268 -33.58 -15.14 4.96
C VAL A 268 -34.31 -16.37 5.51
N THR A 269 -34.98 -16.28 6.66
CA THR A 269 -35.84 -17.35 7.18
C THR A 269 -37.02 -17.64 6.25
N ARG A 270 -37.64 -16.59 5.68
CA ARG A 270 -38.70 -16.75 4.68
C ARG A 270 -38.22 -17.53 3.46
N ASP A 271 -36.96 -17.36 3.09
CA ASP A 271 -36.31 -18.09 1.99
C ASP A 271 -35.83 -19.50 2.41
N GLY A 272 -36.14 -19.95 3.62
CA GLY A 272 -35.84 -21.29 4.13
C GLY A 272 -34.44 -21.46 4.72
N ALA A 273 -33.74 -20.37 5.03
CA ALA A 273 -32.40 -20.43 5.60
C ALA A 273 -32.40 -20.90 7.06
N ARG A 274 -31.41 -21.72 7.41
CA ARG A 274 -31.00 -21.97 8.81
C ARG A 274 -30.04 -20.87 9.22
N ILE A 275 -30.43 -20.05 10.18
CA ILE A 275 -29.60 -18.94 10.64
C ILE A 275 -28.54 -19.45 11.62
N ILE A 276 -27.30 -18.98 11.45
CA ILE A 276 -26.25 -19.01 12.47
C ILE A 276 -25.82 -17.56 12.68
N SER A 277 -26.13 -17.02 13.84
CA SER A 277 -25.76 -15.66 14.20
C SER A 277 -24.40 -15.63 14.91
N TYR A 278 -23.65 -14.55 14.71
CA TYR A 278 -22.34 -14.35 15.34
C TYR A 278 -22.16 -12.90 15.75
N GLY A 279 -21.33 -12.63 16.75
CA GLY A 279 -21.08 -11.26 17.18
C GLY A 279 -20.71 -11.12 18.65
N PHE A 280 -20.66 -9.88 19.13
CA PHE A 280 -20.47 -9.53 20.53
C PHE A 280 -21.77 -9.64 21.34
N ASP A 281 -22.92 -9.52 20.66
CA ASP A 281 -24.25 -9.63 21.23
C ASP A 281 -24.42 -10.93 22.05
N ALA A 282 -25.13 -10.82 23.17
CA ALA A 282 -25.31 -11.93 24.11
C ALA A 282 -26.15 -13.07 23.52
N ASP A 283 -27.03 -12.78 22.55
CA ASP A 283 -27.92 -13.73 21.89
C ASP A 283 -27.31 -14.35 20.63
N ALA A 284 -26.05 -14.04 20.30
CA ALA A 284 -25.37 -14.64 19.16
C ALA A 284 -25.11 -16.14 19.38
N ASP A 285 -25.41 -16.98 18.38
CA ASP A 285 -25.15 -18.43 18.43
C ASP A 285 -23.65 -18.72 18.56
N VAL A 286 -22.82 -17.91 17.88
CA VAL A 286 -21.36 -17.91 17.97
C VAL A 286 -20.91 -16.56 18.55
N ARG A 287 -20.89 -16.50 19.88
CA ARG A 287 -20.62 -15.26 20.62
C ARG A 287 -19.13 -15.04 20.85
N ILE A 288 -18.65 -13.82 20.58
CA ILE A 288 -17.35 -13.33 21.01
C ILE A 288 -17.45 -12.96 22.50
N THR A 289 -16.81 -13.74 23.36
CA THR A 289 -16.89 -13.59 24.82
C THR A 289 -15.78 -12.71 25.38
N ALA A 290 -14.63 -12.65 24.69
CA ALA A 290 -13.55 -11.73 25.01
C ALA A 290 -12.84 -11.25 23.73
N PHE A 291 -12.42 -9.98 23.75
CA PHE A 291 -11.71 -9.35 22.65
C PHE A 291 -10.70 -8.36 23.22
N THR A 292 -9.43 -8.58 22.91
CA THR A 292 -8.37 -7.60 23.16
C THR A 292 -7.63 -7.36 21.86
N GLN A 293 -7.18 -6.13 21.64
CA GLN A 293 -6.47 -5.76 20.42
C GLN A 293 -5.26 -4.91 20.77
N ASN A 294 -4.25 -4.99 19.90
CA ASN A 294 -3.15 -4.05 19.83
C ASN A 294 -2.91 -3.62 18.38
N ALA A 295 -1.94 -2.73 18.13
CA ALA A 295 -1.57 -2.28 16.80
C ALA A 295 -1.23 -3.42 15.83
N ASN A 296 -0.79 -4.57 16.35
CA ASN A 296 -0.33 -5.72 15.57
C ASN A 296 -1.39 -6.82 15.40
N GLY A 297 -2.60 -6.65 15.92
CA GLY A 297 -3.66 -7.64 15.76
C GLY A 297 -4.65 -7.71 16.91
N SER A 298 -5.48 -8.74 16.88
CA SER A 298 -6.56 -8.98 17.84
C SER A 298 -6.48 -10.40 18.41
N LEU A 299 -6.68 -10.54 19.72
CA LEU A 299 -6.94 -11.81 20.38
C LEU A 299 -8.46 -11.94 20.56
N ILE A 300 -9.02 -13.04 20.04
CA ILE A 300 -10.46 -13.25 19.95
C ILE A 300 -10.78 -14.55 20.68
N THR A 301 -11.65 -14.48 21.68
CA THR A 301 -12.22 -15.66 22.34
C THR A 301 -13.70 -15.74 22.00
N LEU A 302 -14.14 -16.89 21.49
CA LEU A 302 -15.52 -17.14 21.12
C LEU A 302 -16.06 -18.43 21.74
N SER A 303 -17.37 -18.46 21.96
CA SER A 303 -18.10 -19.66 22.36
C SER A 303 -18.73 -20.29 21.11
N LEU A 304 -18.30 -21.49 20.75
CA LEU A 304 -18.82 -22.26 19.63
C LEU A 304 -19.21 -23.66 20.13
N ARG A 305 -20.48 -24.05 19.98
CA ARG A 305 -21.00 -25.35 20.46
C ARG A 305 -20.69 -25.60 21.95
N GLN A 306 -20.83 -24.55 22.77
CA GLN A 306 -20.49 -24.55 24.21
C GLN A 306 -19.01 -24.79 24.53
N GLN A 307 -18.12 -24.70 23.53
CA GLN A 307 -16.67 -24.76 23.72
C GLN A 307 -16.05 -23.38 23.52
N SER A 308 -15.06 -23.05 24.35
CA SER A 308 -14.28 -21.83 24.19
C SER A 308 -13.19 -22.07 23.14
N LEU A 309 -13.19 -21.26 22.09
CA LEU A 309 -12.14 -21.21 21.08
C LEU A 309 -11.43 -19.86 21.17
N ASN A 310 -10.10 -19.88 21.15
CA ASN A 310 -9.27 -18.68 21.23
C ASN A 310 -8.24 -18.68 20.09
N TYR A 311 -8.06 -17.55 19.42
CA TYR A 311 -7.06 -17.38 18.36
C TYR A 311 -6.63 -15.92 18.19
N ARG A 312 -5.46 -15.73 17.57
CA ARG A 312 -4.92 -14.39 17.29
C ARG A 312 -5.01 -14.02 15.81
N LEU A 313 -5.78 -13.00 15.48
CA LEU A 313 -5.79 -12.42 14.13
C LEU A 313 -4.70 -11.34 14.01
N ALA A 314 -3.87 -11.38 12.98
CA ALA A 314 -2.82 -10.37 12.75
C ALA A 314 -3.35 -9.04 12.17
N VAL A 315 -4.64 -8.77 12.31
CA VAL A 315 -5.29 -7.54 11.88
C VAL A 315 -6.08 -6.96 13.05
N PRO A 316 -5.85 -5.68 13.41
CA PRO A 316 -6.58 -5.02 14.48
C PRO A 316 -8.02 -4.69 14.06
N GLY A 317 -8.88 -4.43 15.05
CA GLY A 317 -10.22 -3.90 14.85
C GLY A 317 -11.33 -4.94 14.98
N LYS A 318 -12.45 -4.51 15.57
CA LYS A 318 -13.67 -5.33 15.75
C LYS A 318 -14.22 -5.83 14.42
N GLY A 319 -14.18 -5.01 13.37
CA GLY A 319 -14.64 -5.41 12.03
C GLY A 319 -13.84 -6.59 11.46
N ALA A 320 -12.52 -6.62 11.67
CA ALA A 320 -11.68 -7.74 11.24
C ALA A 320 -11.99 -9.01 12.05
N ALA A 321 -12.21 -8.87 13.36
CA ALA A 321 -12.65 -9.97 14.21
C ALA A 321 -13.98 -10.57 13.74
N LEU A 322 -15.00 -9.74 13.52
CA LEU A 322 -16.31 -10.18 13.00
C LEU A 322 -16.19 -10.90 11.65
N ASN A 323 -15.43 -10.34 10.70
CA ASN A 323 -15.18 -11.00 9.41
C ASN A 323 -14.50 -12.37 9.60
N SER A 324 -13.53 -12.48 10.52
CA SER A 324 -12.84 -13.75 10.80
C SER A 324 -13.76 -14.81 11.39
N VAL A 325 -14.69 -14.43 12.26
CA VAL A 325 -15.69 -15.35 12.83
C VAL A 325 -16.67 -15.81 11.74
N ALA A 326 -17.11 -14.92 10.86
CA ALA A 326 -17.97 -15.28 9.73
C ALA A 326 -17.28 -16.30 8.78
N SER A 327 -16.01 -16.07 8.45
CA SER A 327 -15.21 -17.00 7.66
C SER A 327 -14.99 -18.33 8.36
N LEU A 328 -14.76 -18.32 9.69
CA LEU A 328 -14.59 -19.53 10.50
C LEU A 328 -15.84 -20.41 10.46
N ILE A 329 -17.02 -19.82 10.68
CA ILE A 329 -18.30 -20.54 10.65
C ILE A 329 -18.52 -21.16 9.27
N ALA A 330 -18.26 -20.40 8.20
CA ALA A 330 -18.42 -20.90 6.84
C ALA A 330 -17.46 -22.05 6.52
N ALA A 331 -16.20 -21.99 6.97
CA ALA A 331 -15.22 -23.05 6.76
C ALA A 331 -15.55 -24.33 7.57
N ASP A 332 -16.02 -24.19 8.82
CA ASP A 332 -16.48 -25.30 9.65
C ASP A 332 -17.68 -26.02 9.00
N LEU A 333 -18.66 -25.26 8.47
CA LEU A 333 -19.78 -25.83 7.71
C LEU A 333 -19.36 -26.56 6.42
N LEU A 334 -18.20 -26.20 5.87
CA LEU A 334 -17.60 -26.87 4.71
C LEU A 334 -16.71 -28.06 5.08
N GLY A 335 -16.57 -28.35 6.38
CA GLY A 335 -15.89 -29.54 6.90
C GLY A 335 -14.40 -29.37 7.18
N VAL A 336 -13.86 -28.13 7.20
CA VAL A 336 -12.49 -27.87 7.66
C VAL A 336 -12.46 -27.90 9.18
N SER A 337 -11.46 -28.53 9.78
CA SER A 337 -11.39 -28.63 11.25
C SER A 337 -11.08 -27.27 11.90
N LEU A 338 -11.60 -27.04 13.11
CA LEU A 338 -11.37 -25.77 13.83
C LEU A 338 -9.88 -25.46 14.03
N ALA A 339 -9.05 -26.48 14.25
CA ALA A 339 -7.60 -26.32 14.42
C ALA A 339 -6.94 -25.78 13.13
N GLU A 340 -7.32 -26.32 11.97
CA GLU A 340 -6.82 -25.87 10.66
C GLU A 340 -7.30 -24.46 10.31
N ILE A 341 -8.55 -24.16 10.64
CA ILE A 341 -9.13 -22.83 10.45
C ILE A 341 -8.36 -21.79 11.27
N VAL A 342 -8.15 -22.06 12.57
CA VAL A 342 -7.39 -21.19 13.46
C VAL A 342 -5.97 -20.97 12.92
N ALA A 343 -5.24 -22.04 12.61
CA ALA A 343 -3.88 -21.93 12.07
C ALA A 343 -3.81 -21.07 10.79
N SER A 344 -4.84 -21.15 9.95
CA SER A 344 -4.93 -20.31 8.75
C SER A 344 -5.23 -18.84 9.06
N LEU A 345 -6.12 -18.56 10.01
CA LEU A 345 -6.44 -17.18 10.41
C LEU A 345 -5.26 -16.50 11.11
N GLU A 346 -4.47 -17.21 11.91
CA GLU A 346 -3.30 -16.64 12.62
C GLU A 346 -2.15 -16.26 11.66
N THR A 347 -2.06 -16.97 10.54
CA THR A 347 -1.08 -16.69 9.48
C THR A 347 -1.61 -15.76 8.40
N TRP A 348 -2.91 -15.48 8.39
CA TRP A 348 -3.52 -14.58 7.41
C TRP A 348 -3.01 -13.15 7.57
N ARG A 349 -2.79 -12.48 6.44
CA ARG A 349 -2.45 -11.06 6.34
C ARG A 349 -3.35 -10.46 5.26
N SER A 350 -3.78 -9.22 5.46
CA SER A 350 -4.55 -8.49 4.45
C SER A 350 -3.67 -8.19 3.25
N ASP A 351 -4.23 -8.29 2.04
CA ASP A 351 -3.56 -7.80 0.84
C ASP A 351 -3.40 -6.26 0.95
N ASP A 352 -2.29 -5.72 0.42
CA ASP A 352 -1.82 -4.31 0.54
C ASP A 352 -2.83 -3.21 0.15
N GLN A 353 -4.01 -3.56 -0.38
CA GLN A 353 -5.03 -2.62 -0.85
C GLN A 353 -6.08 -2.24 0.21
N HIS A 354 -6.10 -2.93 1.35
CA HIS A 354 -7.08 -2.69 2.42
C HIS A 354 -6.36 -2.45 3.75
N MET A 355 -6.37 -1.21 4.24
CA MET A 355 -5.71 -0.80 5.49
C MET A 355 -4.23 -1.24 5.54
N GLY A 356 -3.46 -0.96 4.48
CA GLY A 356 -2.02 -1.24 4.44
C GLY A 356 -1.26 -0.35 5.41
N ILE A 357 -0.48 -0.93 6.32
CA ILE A 357 0.23 -0.17 7.35
C ILE A 357 1.73 -0.26 7.11
N SER A 358 2.38 0.89 6.94
CA SER A 358 3.81 0.96 6.63
C SER A 358 4.49 2.16 7.28
N ALA A 359 5.78 2.02 7.60
CA ALA A 359 6.59 3.16 8.00
C ALA A 359 7.01 3.96 6.75
N LEU A 360 6.80 5.27 6.77
CA LEU A 360 7.20 6.17 5.70
C LEU A 360 8.28 7.15 6.22
N PRO A 361 9.53 7.02 5.77
CA PRO A 361 10.63 7.88 6.24
C PRO A 361 10.39 9.36 5.94
N LEU A 362 10.75 10.22 6.88
CA LEU A 362 10.67 11.67 6.72
C LEU A 362 11.99 12.27 6.18
N PRO A 363 11.94 13.38 5.44
CA PRO A 363 13.13 14.09 4.96
C PRO A 363 14.09 14.57 6.06
N GLY A 364 13.65 14.69 7.31
CA GLY A 364 14.44 15.17 8.45
C GLY A 364 14.98 14.08 9.37
N GLY A 365 14.86 12.81 8.97
CA GLY A 365 15.01 11.68 9.89
C GLY A 365 13.70 11.37 10.62
N GLY A 366 13.60 10.15 11.14
CA GLY A 366 12.35 9.62 11.66
C GLY A 366 11.43 9.07 10.57
N ALA A 367 10.23 8.66 10.98
CA ALA A 367 9.20 8.13 10.09
C ALA A 367 7.79 8.41 10.63
N VAL A 368 6.84 8.46 9.71
CA VAL A 368 5.41 8.38 10.05
C VAL A 368 4.90 6.96 9.88
N THR A 369 3.86 6.60 10.61
CA THR A 369 3.08 5.39 10.34
C THR A 369 1.98 5.74 9.34
N LEU A 370 2.11 5.27 8.10
CA LEU A 370 1.08 5.42 7.07
C LEU A 370 0.06 4.28 7.19
N ILE A 371 -1.22 4.63 7.33
CA ILE A 371 -2.38 3.74 7.19
C ILE A 371 -3.05 4.05 5.84
N ASP A 372 -2.81 3.20 4.84
CA ASP A 372 -3.37 3.32 3.50
C ASP A 372 -4.67 2.52 3.37
N ASP A 373 -5.80 3.22 3.37
CA ASP A 373 -7.12 2.68 3.06
C ASP A 373 -7.79 3.50 1.95
N SER A 374 -6.98 3.87 0.95
CA SER A 374 -7.32 4.89 -0.06
C SER A 374 -8.16 4.36 -1.23
N TYR A 375 -8.57 3.09 -1.26
CA TYR A 375 -9.26 2.48 -2.40
C TYR A 375 -10.76 2.81 -2.47
N ASN A 376 -11.50 2.53 -1.39
CA ASN A 376 -12.94 2.75 -1.31
C ASN A 376 -13.32 3.40 0.03
N ALA A 377 -14.40 4.18 0.02
CA ALA A 377 -14.94 4.80 1.22
C ALA A 377 -16.44 4.60 1.30
N GLU A 378 -16.88 4.12 2.46
CA GLU A 378 -18.26 4.03 2.92
C GLU A 378 -18.27 4.57 4.35
N TYR A 379 -19.40 5.06 4.85
CA TYR A 379 -19.46 5.69 6.18
C TYR A 379 -18.89 4.80 7.29
N LEU A 380 -19.37 3.55 7.42
CA LEU A 380 -18.87 2.60 8.42
C LEU A 380 -17.39 2.26 8.23
N SER A 381 -16.89 2.26 6.99
CA SER A 381 -15.48 2.01 6.73
C SER A 381 -14.62 3.19 7.21
N MET A 382 -15.08 4.44 7.09
CA MET A 382 -14.39 5.61 7.65
C MET A 382 -14.25 5.50 9.16
N LEU A 383 -15.33 5.12 9.86
CA LEU A 383 -15.31 4.95 11.31
C LEU A 383 -14.27 3.91 11.75
N ASN A 384 -14.24 2.74 11.11
CA ASN A 384 -13.27 1.70 11.41
C ASN A 384 -11.83 2.19 11.22
N ALA A 385 -11.56 2.98 10.17
CA ALA A 385 -10.22 3.51 9.93
C ALA A 385 -9.81 4.55 10.99
N PHE A 386 -10.76 5.35 11.47
CA PHE A 386 -10.53 6.29 12.57
C PHE A 386 -10.21 5.54 13.88
N GLU A 387 -10.94 4.48 14.20
CA GLU A 387 -10.67 3.64 15.37
C GLU A 387 -9.26 3.02 15.33
N VAL A 388 -8.84 2.50 14.18
CA VAL A 388 -7.49 1.93 14.03
C VAL A 388 -6.40 3.00 14.17
N ALA A 389 -6.61 4.21 13.63
CA ALA A 389 -5.68 5.32 13.81
C ALA A 389 -5.59 5.74 15.29
N ALA A 390 -6.73 5.85 15.97
CA ALA A 390 -6.81 6.21 17.39
C ALA A 390 -6.07 5.21 18.27
N GLN A 391 -6.30 3.91 18.05
CA GLN A 391 -5.66 2.85 18.81
C GLN A 391 -4.13 2.87 18.65
N ARG A 392 -3.64 3.10 17.43
CA ARG A 392 -2.20 3.21 17.18
C ARG A 392 -1.57 4.41 17.86
N ALA A 393 -2.25 5.56 17.84
CA ALA A 393 -1.79 6.74 18.55
C ALA A 393 -1.75 6.51 20.07
N GLN A 394 -2.72 5.76 20.61
CA GLN A 394 -2.75 5.40 22.04
C GLN A 394 -1.59 4.48 22.46
N GLU A 395 -1.17 3.54 21.61
CA GLU A 395 -0.11 2.58 21.94
C GLU A 395 1.31 3.08 21.66
N GLY A 396 1.51 3.70 20.50
CA GLY A 396 2.84 4.14 20.04
C GLY A 396 3.17 5.58 20.39
N GLY A 397 2.18 6.36 20.85
CA GLY A 397 2.25 7.82 20.83
C GLY A 397 2.15 8.37 19.41
N GLY A 398 2.05 9.70 19.28
CA GLY A 398 2.03 10.39 18.00
C GLY A 398 0.69 11.06 17.66
N ARG A 399 0.73 11.93 16.66
CA ARG A 399 -0.43 12.72 16.24
C ARG A 399 -1.20 12.00 15.15
N VAL A 400 -2.53 11.99 15.23
CA VAL A 400 -3.37 11.48 14.14
C VAL A 400 -3.56 12.59 13.11
N ILE A 401 -3.03 12.35 11.91
CA ILE A 401 -3.13 13.24 10.74
C ILE A 401 -3.98 12.54 9.68
N ALA A 402 -5.09 13.12 9.28
CA ALA A 402 -6.05 12.52 8.36
C ALA A 402 -6.00 13.18 6.98
N LEU A 403 -5.78 12.38 5.94
CA LEU A 403 -5.87 12.78 4.53
C LEU A 403 -7.11 12.07 3.96
N LEU A 404 -8.23 12.77 3.90
CA LEU A 404 -9.54 12.15 3.63
C LEU A 404 -10.12 12.59 2.29
N GLY A 405 -10.60 11.63 1.52
CA GLY A 405 -11.36 11.83 0.29
C GLY A 405 -12.83 11.48 0.47
N ARG A 406 -13.64 11.85 -0.53
CA ARG A 406 -15.09 11.66 -0.54
C ARG A 406 -15.56 10.21 -0.37
N ILE A 407 -16.75 10.07 0.20
CA ILE A 407 -17.65 8.92 0.07
C ILE A 407 -18.55 9.15 -1.15
N ILE A 408 -18.67 8.16 -2.02
CA ILE A 408 -19.47 8.25 -3.25
C ILE A 408 -20.88 7.65 -3.05
N ASN A 409 -21.77 7.87 -4.02
CA ASN A 409 -23.12 7.29 -4.05
C ASN A 409 -23.98 7.68 -2.82
N LEU A 410 -23.89 8.94 -2.39
CA LEU A 410 -24.68 9.48 -1.29
C LEU A 410 -25.80 10.43 -1.74
N GLY A 411 -25.73 10.95 -2.96
CA GLY A 411 -26.71 11.87 -3.55
C GLY A 411 -27.03 13.02 -2.59
N ASP A 412 -28.32 13.30 -2.37
CA ASP A 412 -28.78 14.40 -1.51
C ASP A 412 -28.34 14.28 -0.04
N ARG A 413 -27.93 13.08 0.41
CA ARG A 413 -27.41 12.84 1.76
C ARG A 413 -25.91 13.09 1.88
N SER A 414 -25.21 13.40 0.79
CA SER A 414 -23.76 13.56 0.76
C SER A 414 -23.28 14.54 1.83
N ALA A 415 -23.85 15.75 1.87
CA ALA A 415 -23.44 16.76 2.84
C ALA A 415 -23.66 16.32 4.30
N ALA A 416 -24.83 15.74 4.60
CA ALA A 416 -25.16 15.30 5.95
C ALA A 416 -24.24 14.18 6.44
N ILE A 417 -23.94 13.20 5.57
CA ILE A 417 -23.08 12.07 5.92
C ILE A 417 -21.63 12.50 6.07
N HIS A 418 -21.09 13.33 5.16
CA HIS A 418 -19.73 13.85 5.32
C HIS A 418 -19.60 14.69 6.60
N ARG A 419 -20.58 15.55 6.89
CA ARG A 419 -20.65 16.31 8.16
C ARG A 419 -20.64 15.39 9.38
N SER A 420 -21.36 14.27 9.34
CA SER A 420 -21.44 13.33 10.47
C SER A 420 -20.11 12.62 10.80
N LEU A 421 -19.10 12.68 9.91
CA LEU A 421 -17.76 12.14 10.19
C LEU A 421 -16.95 12.99 11.19
N ALA A 422 -17.36 14.23 11.47
CA ALA A 422 -16.60 15.15 12.33
C ALA A 422 -16.43 14.60 13.76
N GLN A 423 -17.52 14.20 14.41
CA GLN A 423 -17.48 13.71 15.79
C GLN A 423 -16.62 12.44 15.94
N PRO A 424 -16.79 11.40 15.10
CA PRO A 424 -15.90 10.24 15.14
C PRO A 424 -14.43 10.55 14.84
N LEU A 425 -14.15 11.45 13.90
CA LEU A 425 -12.78 11.83 13.57
C LEU A 425 -12.08 12.54 14.74
N LEU A 426 -12.81 13.42 15.45
CA LEU A 426 -12.31 14.09 16.65
C LEU A 426 -12.13 13.12 17.82
N ALA A 427 -13.08 12.20 18.02
CA ALA A 427 -12.98 11.15 19.04
C ALA A 427 -11.76 10.23 18.81
N ALA A 428 -11.32 10.09 17.56
CA ALA A 428 -10.10 9.37 17.22
C ALA A 428 -8.80 10.16 17.50
N GLY A 429 -8.89 11.37 18.06
CA GLY A 429 -7.73 12.20 18.40
C GLY A 429 -7.07 12.88 17.19
N CYS A 430 -7.81 13.05 16.09
CA CYS A 430 -7.33 13.73 14.90
C CYS A 430 -6.97 15.19 15.21
N GLN A 431 -5.73 15.56 14.91
CA GLN A 431 -5.18 16.89 15.17
C GLN A 431 -5.11 17.74 13.92
N GLN A 432 -5.03 17.12 12.74
CA GLN A 432 -5.01 17.80 11.45
C GLN A 432 -5.73 16.95 10.40
N ALA A 433 -6.66 17.58 9.68
CA ALA A 433 -7.43 16.97 8.62
C ALA A 433 -7.23 17.75 7.31
N PHE A 434 -6.69 17.07 6.30
CA PHE A 434 -6.54 17.54 4.94
C PHE A 434 -7.58 16.83 4.07
N LEU A 435 -8.48 17.59 3.47
CA LEU A 435 -9.68 17.04 2.84
C LEU A 435 -9.66 17.20 1.32
N HIS A 436 -10.13 16.19 0.58
CA HIS A 436 -10.08 16.14 -0.88
C HIS A 436 -11.45 15.93 -1.53
N GLY A 437 -11.78 16.82 -2.48
CA GLY A 437 -12.98 16.75 -3.30
C GLY A 437 -14.19 17.47 -2.70
N ASP A 438 -15.02 18.08 -3.56
CA ASP A 438 -16.06 19.05 -3.20
C ASP A 438 -17.04 18.54 -2.13
N GLU A 439 -17.35 17.25 -2.10
CA GLU A 439 -18.25 16.66 -1.11
C GLU A 439 -17.71 16.76 0.33
N MET A 440 -16.40 16.88 0.49
CA MET A 440 -15.73 17.00 1.79
C MET A 440 -15.86 18.39 2.42
N CYS A 441 -16.37 19.41 1.71
CA CYS A 441 -16.64 20.75 2.28
C CYS A 441 -17.54 20.65 3.52
N ALA A 442 -18.54 19.76 3.50
CA ALA A 442 -19.45 19.59 4.63
C ALA A 442 -18.76 19.02 5.89
N LEU A 443 -17.69 18.22 5.73
CA LEU A 443 -16.84 17.80 6.84
C LEU A 443 -15.92 18.94 7.26
N HIS A 444 -15.30 19.63 6.31
CA HIS A 444 -14.45 20.79 6.57
C HIS A 444 -15.15 21.80 7.48
N ASP A 445 -16.38 22.19 7.12
CA ASP A 445 -17.19 23.17 7.85
C ASP A 445 -17.64 22.70 9.24
N ALA A 446 -17.57 21.40 9.52
CA ALA A 446 -18.00 20.80 10.78
C ALA A 446 -16.86 20.55 11.77
N LEU A 447 -15.61 20.62 11.32
CA LEU A 447 -14.43 20.43 12.18
C LEU A 447 -14.09 21.72 12.96
N PRO A 448 -13.41 21.67 14.10
CA PRO A 448 -12.84 22.86 14.75
C PRO A 448 -11.72 23.49 13.89
N GLU A 449 -11.49 24.80 14.01
CA GLU A 449 -10.49 25.53 13.22
C GLU A 449 -9.07 24.93 13.39
N GLU A 450 -8.75 24.47 14.59
CA GLU A 450 -7.45 23.90 14.95
C GLU A 450 -7.15 22.58 14.21
N VAL A 451 -8.19 21.85 13.80
CA VAL A 451 -8.10 20.58 13.08
C VAL A 451 -8.18 20.78 11.56
N ARG A 452 -8.78 21.88 11.10
CA ARG A 452 -8.93 22.19 9.68
C ARG A 452 -7.59 22.58 9.06
N SER A 453 -6.95 21.65 8.34
CA SER A 453 -5.69 21.92 7.63
C SER A 453 -5.86 22.20 6.13
N GLY A 454 -7.10 22.15 5.64
CA GLY A 454 -7.48 22.61 4.31
C GLY A 454 -8.45 21.69 3.58
N HIS A 455 -9.03 22.22 2.50
CA HIS A 455 -9.84 21.49 1.53
C HIS A 455 -9.26 21.72 0.13
N PHE A 456 -9.06 20.65 -0.62
CA PHE A 456 -8.31 20.66 -1.87
C PHE A 456 -9.08 19.95 -2.98
N SER A 457 -8.96 20.49 -4.19
CA SER A 457 -9.56 19.92 -5.40
C SER A 457 -8.64 18.91 -6.12
N THR A 458 -7.36 18.84 -5.75
CA THR A 458 -6.38 17.93 -6.37
C THR A 458 -5.54 17.20 -5.32
N ALA A 459 -5.14 15.97 -5.65
CA ALA A 459 -4.28 15.14 -4.81
C ALA A 459 -2.90 15.78 -4.61
N GLU A 460 -2.36 16.46 -5.64
CA GLU A 460 -1.12 17.22 -5.54
C GLU A 460 -1.19 18.34 -4.51
N ALA A 461 -2.20 19.21 -4.58
CA ALA A 461 -2.32 20.34 -3.66
C ALA A 461 -2.47 19.86 -2.21
N LEU A 462 -3.26 18.80 -2.00
CA LEU A 462 -3.39 18.16 -0.69
C LEU A 462 -2.03 17.66 -0.17
N VAL A 463 -1.25 16.97 -0.99
CA VAL A 463 0.05 16.41 -0.56
C VAL A 463 1.09 17.50 -0.31
N GLU A 464 1.13 18.56 -1.14
CA GLU A 464 2.05 19.68 -0.93
C GLU A 464 1.74 20.44 0.36
N ALA A 465 0.46 20.52 0.75
CA ALA A 465 0.06 21.10 2.04
C ALA A 465 0.34 20.14 3.22
N ALA A 466 0.07 18.84 3.06
CA ALA A 466 0.18 17.87 4.15
C ALA A 466 1.63 17.49 4.47
N ALA A 467 2.48 17.25 3.46
CA ALA A 467 3.82 16.71 3.67
C ALA A 467 4.72 17.56 4.59
N PRO A 468 4.72 18.91 4.52
CA PRO A 468 5.50 19.74 5.44
C PRO A 468 5.01 19.73 6.89
N ALA A 469 3.75 19.37 7.13
CA ALA A 469 3.16 19.35 8.47
C ALA A 469 3.49 18.07 9.25
N LEU A 470 3.98 17.03 8.55
CA LEU A 470 4.30 15.73 9.13
C LEU A 470 5.59 15.76 9.96
N ARG A 471 5.55 15.07 11.09
CA ARG A 471 6.63 14.96 12.08
C ARG A 471 6.87 13.51 12.44
N ASP A 472 8.05 13.23 13.00
CA ASP A 472 8.40 11.88 13.45
C ASP A 472 7.35 11.35 14.44
N GLY A 473 6.94 10.10 14.26
CA GLY A 473 5.92 9.44 15.06
C GLY A 473 4.46 9.74 14.68
N ASP A 474 4.18 10.63 13.71
CA ASP A 474 2.80 10.87 13.29
C ASP A 474 2.14 9.60 12.72
N ILE A 475 0.83 9.44 12.98
CA ILE A 475 -0.03 8.42 12.39
C ILE A 475 -0.82 9.07 11.25
N VAL A 476 -0.45 8.76 10.01
CA VAL A 476 -1.05 9.35 8.80
C VAL A 476 -2.09 8.39 8.23
N LEU A 477 -3.37 8.73 8.37
CA LEU A 477 -4.47 7.97 7.79
C LEU A 477 -4.83 8.54 6.41
N VAL A 478 -4.72 7.75 5.36
CA VAL A 478 -5.18 8.11 4.01
C VAL A 478 -6.41 7.27 3.66
N LYS A 479 -7.57 7.92 3.48
CA LYS A 479 -8.81 7.19 3.20
C LYS A 479 -9.79 7.96 2.32
N GLY A 480 -10.32 7.30 1.29
CA GLY A 480 -11.27 7.91 0.37
C GLY A 480 -11.64 6.94 -0.76
N SER A 481 -12.65 7.30 -1.56
CA SER A 481 -12.96 6.55 -2.79
C SER A 481 -12.11 7.06 -3.97
N VAL A 482 -11.40 6.14 -4.66
CA VAL A 482 -10.67 6.47 -5.91
C VAL A 482 -11.56 6.64 -7.13
N ARG A 483 -12.83 6.25 -7.07
CA ARG A 483 -13.70 6.26 -8.25
C ARG A 483 -13.94 7.69 -8.72
N ASN A 484 -13.66 7.94 -10.00
CA ASN A 484 -13.76 9.25 -10.64
C ASN A 484 -13.03 10.34 -9.84
N SER A 485 -11.87 10.02 -9.26
CA SER A 485 -11.06 10.94 -8.46
C SER A 485 -9.56 10.63 -8.64
N ASP A 486 -8.74 11.67 -8.63
CA ASP A 486 -7.29 11.59 -8.59
C ASP A 486 -6.74 11.26 -7.18
N PHE A 487 -7.61 11.13 -6.16
CA PHE A 487 -7.26 10.74 -4.79
C PHE A 487 -6.40 9.46 -4.73
N ARG A 488 -6.53 8.56 -5.71
CA ARG A 488 -5.67 7.37 -5.86
C ARG A 488 -4.16 7.68 -5.91
N ARG A 489 -3.80 8.92 -6.18
CA ARG A 489 -2.41 9.38 -6.33
C ARG A 489 -1.82 9.86 -5.01
N VAL A 490 -2.63 10.14 -3.98
CA VAL A 490 -2.21 10.75 -2.70
C VAL A 490 -1.05 9.97 -2.08
N VAL A 491 -1.19 8.65 -1.90
CA VAL A 491 -0.14 7.83 -1.26
C VAL A 491 1.15 7.83 -2.09
N GLY A 492 1.04 7.68 -3.42
CA GLY A 492 2.21 7.70 -4.30
C GLY A 492 2.90 9.07 -4.34
N LEU A 493 2.12 10.15 -4.34
CA LEU A 493 2.62 11.53 -4.26
C LEU A 493 3.30 11.78 -2.92
N LEU A 494 2.69 11.38 -1.81
CA LEU A 494 3.25 11.55 -0.47
C LEU A 494 4.59 10.81 -0.33
N LYS A 495 4.65 9.55 -0.78
CA LYS A 495 5.90 8.77 -0.81
C LYS A 495 6.99 9.46 -1.61
N ARG A 496 6.67 9.94 -2.83
CA ARG A 496 7.64 10.71 -3.64
C ARG A 496 8.07 12.01 -2.96
N ARG A 497 7.13 12.75 -2.37
CA ARG A 497 7.38 14.05 -1.76
C ARG A 497 8.27 13.98 -0.52
N LEU A 498 8.13 12.91 0.27
CA LEU A 498 8.94 12.67 1.47
C LEU A 498 10.28 11.99 1.20
N THR A 499 10.44 11.34 0.04
CA THR A 499 11.71 10.71 -0.38
C THR A 499 12.54 11.62 -1.29
N ALA A 500 11.94 12.67 -1.86
CA ALA A 500 12.64 13.64 -2.69
C ALA A 500 13.69 14.40 -1.87
N SER A 501 14.94 14.34 -2.32
CA SER A 501 15.97 15.27 -1.84
C SER A 501 15.53 16.69 -2.21
N PRO A 502 15.55 17.66 -1.29
CA PRO A 502 15.40 19.05 -1.68
C PRO A 502 16.51 19.37 -2.69
N ALA A 503 16.13 19.89 -3.84
CA ALA A 503 17.07 20.24 -4.89
C ALA A 503 16.64 21.56 -5.51
N LEU A 504 17.64 22.40 -5.79
CA LEU A 504 17.50 23.55 -6.69
C LEU A 504 16.88 23.09 -8.02
N ALA A 505 15.99 23.89 -8.58
CA ALA A 505 15.38 23.55 -9.87
C ALA A 505 16.48 23.44 -10.95
N LYS A 506 16.25 22.61 -11.96
CA LYS A 506 17.21 22.39 -13.05
C LYS A 506 17.60 23.73 -13.68
N GLY A 507 18.90 24.06 -13.65
CA GLY A 507 19.45 25.31 -14.20
C GLY A 507 19.63 26.44 -13.18
N GLN A 508 19.23 26.26 -11.92
CA GLN A 508 19.50 27.19 -10.84
C GLN A 508 20.83 26.85 -10.13
N THR A 509 21.53 27.89 -9.67
CA THR A 509 22.79 27.80 -8.93
C THR A 509 22.66 28.65 -7.67
N ALA A 510 22.90 28.06 -6.51
CA ALA A 510 23.06 28.81 -5.27
C ALA A 510 24.51 29.30 -5.13
N ARG A 511 24.69 30.50 -4.58
CA ARG A 511 26.00 31.13 -4.36
C ARG A 511 26.01 31.84 -3.01
N LEU A 512 27.14 31.80 -2.35
CA LEU A 512 27.38 32.53 -1.11
C LEU A 512 28.81 33.04 -1.11
N LEU A 513 29.02 34.29 -0.71
CA LEU A 513 30.33 34.91 -0.50
C LEU A 513 30.38 35.45 0.92
N MET A 514 31.28 34.93 1.74
CA MET A 514 31.44 35.34 3.15
C MET A 514 32.90 35.65 3.46
N ASN A 515 33.14 36.75 4.16
CA ASN A 515 34.42 36.99 4.82
C ASN A 515 34.50 36.11 6.07
N LEU A 516 35.36 35.08 6.04
CA LEU A 516 35.51 34.16 7.17
C LEU A 516 36.21 34.80 8.36
N THR A 517 36.91 35.93 8.17
CA THR A 517 37.61 36.64 9.23
C THR A 517 36.62 37.46 10.07
N THR A 518 35.69 38.16 9.42
CA THR A 518 34.72 39.05 10.08
C THR A 518 33.35 38.43 10.28
N GLY A 519 33.01 37.37 9.54
CA GLY A 519 31.67 36.79 9.47
C GLY A 519 30.71 37.54 8.54
N GLU A 520 31.15 38.62 7.89
CA GLU A 520 30.33 39.42 6.97
C GLU A 520 29.97 38.60 5.72
N THR A 521 28.68 38.47 5.42
CA THR A 521 28.21 37.86 4.16
C THR A 521 27.92 38.97 3.14
N ARG A 522 28.61 38.95 1.99
CA ARG A 522 28.44 39.96 0.93
C ARG A 522 27.49 39.52 -0.19
N LEU A 523 27.36 38.21 -0.41
CA LEU A 523 26.44 37.64 -1.39
C LEU A 523 25.79 36.40 -0.78
N SER A 524 24.47 36.29 -0.94
CA SER A 524 23.73 35.05 -0.66
C SER A 524 22.59 34.94 -1.67
N GLU A 525 22.84 34.23 -2.76
CA GLU A 525 21.84 33.88 -3.77
C GLU A 525 21.39 32.45 -3.50
N GLN A 526 20.13 32.27 -3.08
CA GLN A 526 19.59 30.94 -2.75
C GLN A 526 20.42 30.21 -1.67
N GLY A 527 21.09 30.95 -0.77
CA GLY A 527 21.97 30.38 0.24
C GLY A 527 21.27 29.41 1.19
N ASP A 528 19.99 29.65 1.48
CA ASP A 528 19.13 28.82 2.33
C ASP A 528 18.41 27.69 1.56
N SER A 529 18.66 27.53 0.26
CA SER A 529 18.09 26.44 -0.50
C SER A 529 18.72 25.11 -0.09
N ALA A 530 17.89 24.19 0.39
CA ALA A 530 18.37 22.90 0.85
C ALA A 530 18.82 22.00 -0.32
N PHE A 531 19.94 21.29 -0.12
CA PHE A 531 20.47 20.32 -1.07
C PHE A 531 21.09 19.10 -0.35
N ALA A 532 21.36 18.04 -1.10
CA ALA A 532 21.98 16.82 -0.56
C ALA A 532 23.45 17.06 -0.13
N PRO A 533 23.81 16.85 1.14
CA PRO A 533 25.10 17.25 1.69
C PRO A 533 26.17 16.18 1.48
N THR A 534 26.35 15.75 0.22
CA THR A 534 27.34 14.73 -0.13
C THR A 534 28.71 15.11 0.44
N TYR A 535 29.34 14.21 1.17
CA TYR A 535 30.62 14.37 1.88
C TYR A 535 30.71 15.49 2.94
N LEU A 536 29.62 16.18 3.32
CA LEU A 536 29.65 17.19 4.38
C LEU A 536 30.12 16.63 5.74
N SER A 537 29.76 15.37 6.04
CA SER A 537 30.20 14.69 7.27
C SER A 537 31.72 14.70 7.45
N GLN A 538 32.49 14.75 6.35
CA GLN A 538 33.94 14.74 6.37
C GLN A 538 34.52 16.09 6.81
N LEU A 539 33.92 17.22 6.41
CA LEU A 539 34.27 18.54 6.94
C LEU A 539 33.93 18.65 8.43
N LEU A 540 32.75 18.18 8.84
CA LEU A 540 32.37 18.14 10.26
C LEU A 540 33.35 17.27 11.07
N LEU A 541 33.76 16.11 10.53
CA LEU A 541 34.72 15.22 11.17
C LEU A 541 36.11 15.86 11.27
N ALA A 542 36.54 16.64 10.28
CA ALA A 542 37.80 17.38 10.32
C ALA A 542 37.81 18.40 11.48
N VAL A 543 36.70 19.09 11.73
CA VAL A 543 36.57 20.00 12.89
C VAL A 543 36.67 19.24 14.21
N CYS A 544 35.96 18.12 14.36
CA CYS A 544 36.06 17.27 15.56
C CYS A 544 37.47 16.72 15.77
N LEU A 545 38.19 16.38 14.69
CA LEU A 545 39.56 15.88 14.78
C LEU A 545 40.54 16.99 15.19
N ALA A 546 40.41 18.20 14.63
CA ALA A 546 41.22 19.36 14.98
C ALA A 546 41.14 19.64 16.50
N GLU A 547 39.93 19.58 17.07
CA GLU A 547 39.71 19.73 18.51
C GLU A 547 40.50 18.69 19.34
N ARG A 548 40.46 17.41 18.94
CA ARG A 548 41.14 16.33 19.68
C ARG A 548 42.66 16.42 19.59
N LEU A 549 43.19 16.84 18.45
CA LEU A 549 44.64 16.99 18.25
C LEU A 549 45.18 18.19 19.02
N LEU A 550 44.45 19.32 19.04
CA LEU A 550 44.82 20.47 19.89
C LEU A 550 44.73 20.16 21.39
N ALA A 551 43.77 19.34 21.80
CA ALA A 551 43.68 18.83 23.16
C ALA A 551 44.75 17.77 23.49
N LYS A 552 45.68 17.47 22.55
CA LYS A 552 46.71 16.43 22.66
C LYS A 552 46.18 15.04 23.01
N LYS A 553 44.93 14.74 22.64
CA LYS A 553 44.30 13.42 22.87
C LYS A 553 44.73 12.39 21.82
N ARG A 554 45.30 12.84 20.70
CA ARG A 554 45.81 12.03 19.56
C ARG A 554 46.98 12.77 18.91
N ASP A 555 47.77 12.08 18.09
CA ASP A 555 48.80 12.66 17.19
C ASP A 555 48.51 12.28 15.72
N LEU A 556 49.00 13.06 14.76
CA LEU A 556 48.91 12.82 13.33
C LEU A 556 49.61 11.52 12.90
N ASP A 557 50.70 11.17 13.57
CA ASP A 557 51.46 9.94 13.29
C ASP A 557 50.90 8.71 14.02
N THR A 558 49.81 8.87 14.78
CA THR A 558 49.13 7.74 15.45
C THR A 558 48.73 6.70 14.41
N PRO A 559 49.19 5.43 14.51
CA PRO A 559 48.77 4.37 13.62
C PRO A 559 47.32 3.97 13.94
N VAL A 560 46.52 3.77 12.89
CA VAL A 560 45.16 3.24 12.95
C VAL A 560 45.15 1.91 12.23
N GLU A 561 44.69 0.86 12.90
CA GLU A 561 44.52 -0.48 12.32
C GLU A 561 43.22 -0.52 11.49
N MET A 562 43.32 -1.09 10.28
CA MET A 562 42.22 -1.12 9.33
C MET A 562 41.38 -2.39 9.49
N HIS A 563 40.06 -2.24 9.60
CA HIS A 563 39.12 -3.36 9.57
C HIS A 563 38.30 -3.38 8.28
N GLY A 564 37.61 -4.49 8.06
CA GLY A 564 36.79 -4.67 6.86
C GLY A 564 35.57 -3.74 6.87
N ILE A 565 35.47 -2.87 5.86
CA ILE A 565 34.27 -2.08 5.58
C ILE A 565 33.40 -2.82 4.56
N ALA A 566 32.10 -2.86 4.82
CA ALA A 566 31.15 -3.59 3.96
C ALA A 566 31.18 -3.08 2.52
N ALA A 567 31.25 -3.99 1.54
CA ALA A 567 31.42 -3.66 0.11
C ALA A 567 30.37 -2.68 -0.43
N HIS A 568 29.11 -2.81 0.02
CA HIS A 568 28.02 -1.91 -0.38
C HIS A 568 28.19 -0.45 0.08
N VAL A 569 29.06 -0.19 1.07
CA VAL A 569 29.40 1.17 1.52
C VAL A 569 30.38 1.83 0.56
N LEU A 570 31.31 1.03 0.00
CA LEU A 570 32.36 1.51 -0.91
C LEU A 570 31.91 1.51 -2.37
N GLN A 571 30.92 0.70 -2.74
CA GLN A 571 30.41 0.62 -4.10
C GLN A 571 29.95 2.00 -4.62
N GLY A 572 30.61 2.50 -5.67
CA GLY A 572 30.29 3.78 -6.30
C GLY A 572 30.70 5.02 -5.49
N ASN A 573 31.44 4.87 -4.39
CA ASN A 573 31.95 5.97 -3.58
C ASN A 573 33.49 5.99 -3.57
N PRO A 574 34.14 7.16 -3.46
CA PRO A 574 35.59 7.25 -3.33
C PRO A 574 36.10 6.52 -2.08
N ALA A 575 37.24 5.86 -2.21
CA ALA A 575 37.88 5.09 -1.15
C ALA A 575 39.38 4.98 -1.40
N LEU A 576 40.17 4.83 -0.34
CA LEU A 576 41.60 4.53 -0.43
C LEU A 576 41.86 3.05 -0.75
N GLY A 577 40.89 2.17 -0.48
CA GLY A 577 41.01 0.73 -0.72
C GLY A 577 41.90 0.04 0.30
N LEU A 578 41.80 0.48 1.56
CA LEU A 578 42.64 0.00 2.67
C LEU A 578 42.37 -1.48 2.96
N GLN A 579 43.43 -2.27 3.07
CA GLN A 579 43.36 -3.72 3.33
C GLN A 579 43.13 -3.98 4.82
N ARG A 580 42.29 -4.96 5.15
CA ARG A 580 42.09 -5.38 6.54
C ARG A 580 43.42 -5.84 7.15
N GLY A 581 43.72 -5.38 8.36
CA GLY A 581 44.94 -5.69 9.10
C GLY A 581 46.16 -4.84 8.69
N SER A 582 46.03 -3.96 7.69
CA SER A 582 47.05 -2.94 7.44
C SER A 582 46.91 -1.77 8.42
N THR A 583 47.93 -0.92 8.50
CA THR A 583 47.92 0.30 9.31
C THR A 583 48.05 1.53 8.44
N ALA A 584 47.33 2.60 8.77
CA ALA A 584 47.51 3.93 8.19
C ALA A 584 47.58 4.97 9.32
N THR A 585 48.37 6.03 9.13
CA THR A 585 48.43 7.12 10.11
C THR A 585 47.17 7.97 10.07
N VAL A 586 46.83 8.62 11.19
CA VAL A 586 45.76 9.63 11.24
C VAL A 586 45.94 10.66 10.11
N LYS A 587 47.16 11.14 9.87
CA LYS A 587 47.49 12.03 8.76
C LYS A 587 47.05 11.49 7.40
N SER A 588 47.44 10.25 7.07
CA SER A 588 47.09 9.60 5.80
C SER A 588 45.58 9.51 5.61
N LEU A 589 44.84 9.16 6.66
CA LEU A 589 43.39 9.06 6.59
C LEU A 589 42.72 10.43 6.40
N VAL A 590 43.21 11.47 7.07
CA VAL A 590 42.68 12.83 6.91
C VAL A 590 42.95 13.36 5.51
N GLN A 591 44.14 13.13 4.98
CA GLN A 591 44.48 13.50 3.60
C GLN A 591 43.58 12.76 2.60
N GLY A 592 43.38 11.45 2.77
CA GLY A 592 42.46 10.68 1.92
C GLY A 592 41.03 11.18 1.99
N MET A 593 40.57 11.55 3.19
CA MET A 593 39.25 12.14 3.42
C MET A 593 39.11 13.52 2.74
N LEU A 594 40.04 14.46 2.93
CA LEU A 594 39.90 15.84 2.44
C LEU A 594 40.29 16.03 0.97
N ILE A 595 41.17 15.18 0.42
CA ILE A 595 41.65 15.27 -0.98
C ILE A 595 40.81 14.39 -1.90
N HIS A 596 40.46 13.19 -1.46
CA HIS A 596 39.79 12.19 -2.30
C HIS A 596 38.35 11.89 -1.88
N ASN A 597 37.83 12.54 -0.83
CA ASN A 597 36.52 12.23 -0.24
C ASN A 597 36.37 10.76 0.20
N ALA A 598 37.48 10.11 0.60
CA ALA A 598 37.52 8.67 0.83
C ALA A 598 36.63 8.22 2.01
N CYS A 599 35.58 7.45 1.70
CA CYS A 599 34.60 6.96 2.65
C CYS A 599 35.19 6.03 3.72
N ASP A 600 36.13 5.17 3.32
CA ASP A 600 36.83 4.25 4.21
C ASP A 600 37.71 5.00 5.22
N ALA A 601 38.42 6.03 4.78
CA ALA A 601 39.20 6.87 5.67
C ALA A 601 38.33 7.60 6.70
N ALA A 602 37.19 8.16 6.27
CA ALA A 602 36.24 8.83 7.16
C ALA A 602 35.66 7.90 8.25
N ILE A 603 35.33 6.65 7.89
CA ILE A 603 34.82 5.65 8.85
C ILE A 603 35.88 5.30 9.89
N HIS A 604 37.11 4.98 9.46
CA HIS A 604 38.18 4.64 10.40
C HIS A 604 38.54 5.82 11.32
N LEU A 605 38.56 7.05 10.81
CA LEU A 605 38.76 8.25 11.63
C LEU A 605 37.64 8.43 12.66
N ALA A 606 36.38 8.31 12.22
CA ALA A 606 35.21 8.42 13.10
C ALA A 606 35.25 7.40 14.25
N GLU A 607 35.57 6.15 13.93
CA GLU A 607 35.66 5.06 14.90
C GLU A 607 36.87 5.20 15.82
N THR A 608 37.99 5.69 15.30
CA THR A 608 39.18 6.02 16.11
C THR A 608 38.90 7.17 17.10
N LEU A 609 38.06 8.11 16.71
CA LEU A 609 37.71 9.29 17.50
C LEU A 609 36.69 9.00 18.60
N ALA A 610 35.67 8.20 18.29
CA ALA A 610 34.49 8.02 19.14
C ALA A 610 34.21 6.56 19.55
N GLY A 611 35.04 5.60 19.12
CA GLY A 611 34.88 4.17 19.38
C GLY A 611 33.92 3.45 18.42
N SER A 612 32.95 4.15 17.83
CA SER A 612 32.08 3.60 16.80
C SER A 612 31.57 4.67 15.83
N SER A 613 31.14 4.25 14.63
CA SER A 613 30.46 5.14 13.67
C SER A 613 29.18 5.77 14.23
N ALA A 614 28.48 5.08 15.15
CA ALA A 614 27.26 5.58 15.77
C ALA A 614 27.55 6.72 16.76
N GLU A 615 28.52 6.54 17.64
CA GLU A 615 28.94 7.57 18.60
C GLU A 615 29.58 8.77 17.88
N ALA A 616 30.35 8.52 16.83
CA ALA A 616 30.88 9.61 15.99
C ALA A 616 29.75 10.40 15.34
N LEU A 617 28.74 9.75 14.76
CA LEU A 617 27.58 10.43 14.17
C LEU A 617 26.84 11.29 15.20
N LYS A 618 26.72 10.82 16.45
CA LYS A 618 26.13 11.59 17.56
C LYS A 618 26.95 12.84 17.85
N ALA A 619 28.28 12.73 17.88
CA ALA A 619 29.17 13.89 18.04
C ALA A 619 29.05 14.88 16.87
N LEU A 620 28.99 14.41 15.62
CA LEU A 620 28.80 15.29 14.46
C LEU A 620 27.46 16.02 14.50
N ARG A 621 26.38 15.35 14.93
CA ARG A 621 25.06 15.99 15.12
C ARG A 621 25.08 17.01 16.25
N SER A 622 25.76 16.71 17.35
CA SER A 622 25.96 17.68 18.43
C SER A 622 26.72 18.92 17.96
N LEU A 623 27.70 18.77 17.06
CA LEU A 623 28.40 19.90 16.47
C LEU A 623 27.47 20.72 15.55
N VAL A 624 26.66 20.06 14.71
CA VAL A 624 25.63 20.71 13.87
C VAL A 624 24.69 21.55 14.72
N ASP A 625 24.22 21.02 15.86
CA ASP A 625 23.35 21.74 16.80
C ASP A 625 24.07 22.92 17.45
N GLN A 626 25.32 22.74 17.92
CA GLN A 626 26.14 23.78 18.53
C GLN A 626 26.44 24.95 17.59
N LEU A 627 26.59 24.68 16.29
CA LEU A 627 26.85 25.68 15.26
C LEU A 627 25.57 26.32 14.70
N GLU A 628 24.42 25.95 15.25
CA GLU A 628 23.10 26.37 14.78
C GLU A 628 22.90 26.12 13.27
N MET A 629 23.38 24.99 12.77
CA MET A 629 23.19 24.58 11.38
C MET A 629 21.79 23.99 11.17
N ARG A 630 20.75 24.83 11.33
CA ARG A 630 19.33 24.44 11.50
C ARG A 630 18.73 23.68 10.31
N HIS A 631 19.31 23.81 9.13
CA HIS A 631 18.85 23.12 7.92
C HIS A 631 19.73 21.92 7.55
N THR A 632 20.75 21.62 8.36
CA THR A 632 21.65 20.48 8.17
C THR A 632 21.13 19.25 8.90
N HIS A 633 20.99 18.14 8.16
CA HIS A 633 20.78 16.81 8.72
C HIS A 633 21.73 15.81 8.06
N ILE A 634 22.47 15.09 8.89
CA ILE A 634 23.36 14.00 8.47
C ILE A 634 22.99 12.69 9.18
N ASN A 635 23.17 11.56 8.49
CA ASN A 635 22.79 10.24 9.01
C ASN A 635 23.88 9.16 8.82
N ASN A 636 25.08 9.57 8.42
CA ASN A 636 26.25 8.71 8.35
C ASN A 636 27.55 9.53 8.45
N VAL A 637 28.63 8.88 8.87
CA VAL A 637 29.96 9.50 9.02
C VAL A 637 30.79 9.44 7.73
N SER A 638 30.50 8.49 6.84
CA SER A 638 31.30 8.29 5.62
C SER A 638 31.13 9.40 4.59
N GLY A 639 30.05 10.18 4.70
CA GLY A 639 29.71 11.24 3.75
C GLY A 639 28.98 10.75 2.50
N ARG A 640 28.65 9.47 2.41
CA ARG A 640 27.94 8.92 1.25
C ARG A 640 26.50 9.44 1.17
N PRO A 641 25.93 9.60 -0.03
CA PRO A 641 24.53 9.97 -0.19
C PRO A 641 23.59 8.93 0.44
N ARG A 642 22.69 9.40 1.32
CA ARG A 642 21.57 8.63 1.87
C ARG A 642 20.30 9.47 1.92
N PRO A 643 19.11 8.84 1.77
CA PRO A 643 17.83 9.53 1.94
C PRO A 643 17.75 10.26 3.28
N GLY A 644 17.10 11.44 3.28
CA GLY A 644 16.90 12.27 4.48
C GLY A 644 18.08 13.16 4.87
N GLN A 645 19.21 13.13 4.14
CA GLN A 645 20.28 14.10 4.37
C GLN A 645 20.00 15.42 3.64
N ARG A 646 20.27 16.56 4.30
CA ARG A 646 20.11 17.91 3.73
C ARG A 646 21.10 18.89 4.36
N THR A 647 21.39 19.99 3.68
CA THR A 647 22.11 21.17 4.21
C THR A 647 21.81 22.39 3.35
N THR A 648 22.26 23.56 3.78
CA THR A 648 22.24 24.82 3.00
C THR A 648 23.65 25.38 2.87
N LEU A 649 23.87 26.33 1.93
CA LEU A 649 25.15 27.05 1.86
C LEU A 649 25.34 27.94 3.09
N THR A 650 24.26 28.50 3.62
CA THR A 650 24.29 29.29 4.87
C THR A 650 24.83 28.47 6.05
N ASP A 651 24.36 27.23 6.23
CA ASP A 651 24.86 26.35 7.30
C ASP A 651 26.33 25.94 7.06
N ILE A 652 26.73 25.67 5.82
CA ILE A 652 28.13 25.40 5.48
C ILE A 652 29.01 26.62 5.77
N ALA A 653 28.55 27.83 5.46
CA ALA A 653 29.28 29.05 5.75
C ALA A 653 29.52 29.24 7.26
N ARG A 654 28.51 28.92 8.09
CA ARG A 654 28.66 28.89 9.56
C ARG A 654 29.72 27.90 10.01
N LEU A 655 29.72 26.68 9.45
CA LEU A 655 30.74 25.68 9.72
C LEU A 655 32.15 26.20 9.35
N MET A 656 32.31 26.77 8.16
CA MET A 656 33.59 27.28 7.68
C MET A 656 34.09 28.48 8.49
N HIS A 657 33.19 29.37 8.90
CA HIS A 657 33.52 30.50 9.77
C HIS A 657 33.98 30.02 11.16
N HIS A 658 33.27 29.06 11.76
CA HIS A 658 33.72 28.43 13.00
C HIS A 658 35.08 27.76 12.83
N PHE A 659 35.29 27.04 11.72
CA PHE A 659 36.55 26.36 11.43
C PHE A 659 37.72 27.36 11.36
N GLN A 660 37.54 28.48 10.66
CA GLN A 660 38.55 29.54 10.57
C GLN A 660 38.83 30.21 11.92
N LEU A 661 37.80 30.53 12.71
CA LEU A 661 37.98 31.20 13.99
C LEU A 661 38.65 30.31 15.04
N ARG A 662 38.30 29.03 15.08
CA ARG A 662 38.74 28.13 16.15
C ARG A 662 39.97 27.31 15.78
N TYR A 663 40.12 26.94 14.52
CA TYR A 663 41.18 26.04 14.05
C TYR A 663 41.83 26.52 12.73
N PRO A 664 42.32 27.77 12.63
CA PRO A 664 42.85 28.34 11.38
C PRO A 664 44.04 27.55 10.81
N HIS A 665 44.91 26.99 11.67
CA HIS A 665 46.04 26.17 11.24
C HIS A 665 45.61 24.86 10.56
N TRP A 666 44.44 24.34 10.92
CA TRP A 666 43.88 23.14 10.31
C TRP A 666 43.25 23.40 8.95
N LEU A 667 42.76 24.61 8.72
CA LEU A 667 42.16 25.01 7.45
C LEU A 667 43.15 24.92 6.27
N THR A 668 44.45 25.00 6.55
CA THR A 668 45.54 24.83 5.57
C THR A 668 45.50 23.50 4.82
N TRP A 669 44.90 22.46 5.41
CA TRP A 669 44.75 21.14 4.77
C TRP A 669 43.77 21.18 3.59
N LEU A 670 42.87 22.18 3.56
CA LEU A 670 42.03 22.43 2.40
C LEU A 670 42.83 23.04 1.23
N GLY A 671 44.04 23.55 1.47
CA GLY A 671 44.99 23.98 0.45
C GLY A 671 45.82 22.84 -0.17
N GLU A 672 45.81 21.64 0.42
CA GLU A 672 46.52 20.49 -0.17
C GLU A 672 45.80 20.02 -1.45
N HIS A 673 46.57 19.89 -2.54
CA HIS A 673 46.05 19.44 -3.84
C HIS A 673 46.30 17.96 -4.11
N GLU A 674 47.39 17.42 -3.56
CA GLU A 674 47.75 16.01 -3.67
C GLU A 674 48.46 15.50 -2.42
N ALA A 675 48.33 14.20 -2.17
CA ALA A 675 49.05 13.51 -1.10
C ALA A 675 49.42 12.09 -1.53
N ALA A 676 50.62 11.66 -1.16
CA ALA A 676 51.05 10.27 -1.27
C ALA A 676 50.58 9.52 -0.02
N ILE A 677 49.74 8.50 -0.22
CA ILE A 677 49.22 7.63 0.85
C ILE A 677 49.53 6.18 0.47
N GLY A 678 50.47 5.58 1.19
CA GLY A 678 51.08 4.31 0.76
C GLY A 678 51.81 4.49 -0.57
N GLU A 679 51.60 3.57 -1.51
CA GLU A 679 52.22 3.59 -2.85
C GLU A 679 51.43 4.42 -3.88
N ARG A 680 50.33 5.06 -3.47
CA ARG A 680 49.43 5.79 -4.37
C ARG A 680 49.45 7.29 -4.08
N VAL A 681 49.39 8.08 -5.15
CA VAL A 681 49.19 9.53 -5.06
C VAL A 681 47.73 9.84 -5.35
N TYR A 682 47.09 10.54 -4.42
CA TYR A 682 45.70 10.99 -4.54
C TYR A 682 45.68 12.48 -4.86
N ARG A 683 44.76 12.91 -5.73
CA ARG A 683 44.60 14.30 -6.18
C ARG A 683 43.15 14.74 -6.06
N LYS A 684 42.94 16.02 -5.76
CA LYS A 684 41.59 16.62 -5.79
C LYS A 684 41.03 16.55 -7.21
N SER A 685 39.83 16.00 -7.35
CA SER A 685 39.16 15.79 -8.64
C SER A 685 38.30 16.97 -9.10
N GLY A 686 38.08 17.97 -8.23
CA GLY A 686 37.27 19.15 -8.52
C GLY A 686 38.09 20.43 -8.45
N ASN A 687 37.77 21.39 -9.31
CA ASN A 687 38.38 22.72 -9.30
C ASN A 687 37.27 23.78 -9.42
N LEU A 688 36.85 24.36 -8.29
CA LEU A 688 35.84 25.42 -8.27
C LEU A 688 36.35 26.73 -8.88
N HIS A 689 37.68 26.95 -8.86
CA HIS A 689 38.35 28.11 -9.45
C HIS A 689 39.46 27.64 -10.41
N SER A 690 39.09 27.36 -11.65
CA SER A 690 40.00 26.83 -12.69
C SER A 690 41.21 27.72 -13.00
N ASN A 691 41.17 28.99 -12.62
CA ASN A 691 42.26 29.96 -12.77
C ASN A 691 43.32 29.91 -11.64
N GLY A 692 43.19 28.98 -10.68
CA GLY A 692 44.15 28.82 -9.58
C GLY A 692 44.09 29.90 -8.49
N SER A 693 43.02 30.72 -8.48
CA SER A 693 42.87 31.81 -7.50
C SER A 693 42.48 31.35 -6.10
N ALA A 694 41.94 30.14 -5.95
CA ALA A 694 41.60 29.58 -4.64
C ALA A 694 42.86 29.08 -3.94
N TRP A 695 43.12 29.61 -2.73
CA TRP A 695 44.15 29.11 -1.82
C TRP A 695 43.80 27.76 -1.22
N GLY A 696 42.51 27.50 -0.97
CA GLY A 696 42.02 26.22 -0.49
C GLY A 696 40.64 25.88 -1.05
N GLN A 697 40.28 24.60 -1.05
CA GLN A 697 38.96 24.16 -1.53
C GLN A 697 38.55 22.80 -0.97
N PHE A 698 37.24 22.59 -0.92
CA PHE A 698 36.61 21.28 -0.71
C PHE A 698 35.47 21.10 -1.71
N CYS A 699 35.55 20.05 -2.53
CA CYS A 699 34.60 19.79 -3.62
C CYS A 699 33.91 18.45 -3.39
N ALA A 700 32.58 18.43 -3.40
CA ALA A 700 31.80 17.24 -3.11
C ALA A 700 30.56 17.12 -4.01
N GLY A 701 30.67 16.32 -5.06
CA GLY A 701 29.56 16.07 -5.98
C GLY A 701 29.14 17.35 -6.73
N ARG A 702 27.98 17.93 -6.36
CA ARG A 702 27.39 19.12 -7.01
C ARG A 702 27.53 20.41 -6.19
N TRP A 703 28.29 20.38 -5.09
CA TRP A 703 28.56 21.56 -4.27
C TRP A 703 30.04 21.57 -3.86
N GLY A 704 30.50 22.71 -3.35
CA GLY A 704 31.78 22.80 -2.68
C GLY A 704 32.05 24.23 -2.22
N VAL A 705 33.23 24.42 -1.62
CA VAL A 705 33.71 25.70 -1.10
C VAL A 705 35.10 25.98 -1.65
N ALA A 706 35.39 27.26 -1.89
CA ALA A 706 36.71 27.77 -2.22
C ALA A 706 37.11 28.79 -1.16
N LEU A 707 38.41 28.94 -0.93
CA LEU A 707 38.96 29.87 0.05
C LEU A 707 39.98 30.74 -0.65
N GLN A 708 39.89 32.05 -0.48
CA GLN A 708 40.81 33.00 -1.12
C GLN A 708 41.22 34.12 -0.19
N TRP A 709 42.51 34.43 -0.15
CA TRP A 709 43.02 35.60 0.56
C TRP A 709 42.91 36.85 -0.33
N ILE A 710 42.25 37.89 0.18
CA ILE A 710 42.09 39.18 -0.50
C ILE A 710 42.41 40.27 0.51
N ALA A 711 43.42 41.09 0.22
CA ALA A 711 43.83 42.21 1.08
C ALA A 711 44.07 41.84 2.56
N GLY A 712 44.56 40.62 2.83
CA GLY A 712 44.84 40.13 4.19
C GLY A 712 43.64 39.49 4.90
N GLU A 713 42.48 39.42 4.26
CA GLU A 713 41.28 38.76 4.80
C GLU A 713 40.98 37.47 4.04
N LEU A 714 40.50 36.45 4.74
CA LEU A 714 40.10 35.18 4.14
C LEU A 714 38.62 35.19 3.73
N TRP A 715 38.35 34.90 2.48
CA TRP A 715 37.02 34.82 1.88
C TRP A 715 36.66 33.38 1.54
N LEU A 716 35.38 33.03 1.76
CA LEU A 716 34.69 31.80 1.35
C LEU A 716 33.84 32.06 0.11
#